data_AF-X6LG98-F1
#
_entry.id   AF-X6LG98-F1
#
_cell.length_a   1.000
_cell.length_b   1.000
_cell.length_c   1.000
_cell.angle_alpha   90.00
_cell.angle_beta   90.00
_cell.angle_gamma   90.00
#
_symmetry.space_group_name_H-M   'P 1'
#
loop_
_entity.id
_entity.type
_entity.pdbx_description
1 polymer ?
#
loop_
_entity_poly.entity_id
_entity_poly.type
_entity_poly.pdbx_seq_one_letter_code
_entity_poly.pdbx_strand_id
1 'polypeptide(L)'
;EQFQDLKCLKMKVQSNQLELTPDLEKQLSRFVERTDKKIIRRIMTAWTHVAKKENRVETQPSKLIKDYLQNTYFFSDELNFFPQQSFSWDYCINGYNFVVSCYENLKTIKIHSTPIVMIDFMEIFEHANLQWEKGKEVTFIYLFIFLKVKENVSDINKFKQTKKEKEKFYFSSEQWEAQFNKLWELHDTWQKFKQSIEMIRKYHQKKNEIINDTEWKTLEEKLDMSKQLLEGKAEMSIEDAIHNYDWCVEYFGDIKEYVNIIELIISNEQKIQTVASDEMFADNTMFNFALEKLKNCDTEKFHQLIEPLYNVNQPLQEKIWKTDFKGMCVLARTVLTIMKENETFVMQLEQCLKVDLHALLRVMKKGDDVMVQKKKDEFVQAHQQGDWLFDDYDTIYSAYSRLKSGRYEGLSLQFGSNKLTCEEIEHSIDLLKLGLTSEEKKDIETIISQFEICKDIYAIRMDYWEKGGTSSQDKLKLAASNPIPNFESQKIMWVEKLKQWNKDCIELRHKYPCLAYFTMNEIQQLVKDLNHIKAHEPQYWDILASKYIVPFLQRLDYQIQDASQVLHKWKNQNSKDMRSLQELGCIFSKVWMKSKNNQNAPNSISILSSLKSGRPNLVIANQNNKLFSMLSLYESIGLIPRAEHVLLCKETTTEEEVECLILRALLYVKDINSKTSLYCLVWPEKLQIRILEKVVNLFQKYFFEPSRSRRIQLYLFAVISSNHDNALSYFLRGLEWNVSGELNNHQFNINEALYSQKFDILPPNARGHSFYRVKLYEFTKVGLGKSWKIQRDIQCLQQQTSRVQSVRLRFNSGNIDWEDIVKTLWTYHPCQVNSASKDSITGVNKRIKDFNYFKDNWIVYHIDVSSCVNKDINDFFFQLLYLQHIDAMNCSFHVNPNMIFFIEIPCKLDMFSDTPHNFFYTLFFNTRFQMKSKLPAFNVGDKGRSSIEWMEGFFAGKLEF
;
A
#
# COMPACT_ATOMS: atom_id res chain seq x y z
N GLU A 1 27.04 -3.65 -21.12
CA GLU A 1 28.51 -3.55 -20.96
C GLU A 1 28.97 -2.56 -19.87
N GLN A 2 28.47 -2.64 -18.63
CA GLN A 2 29.08 -1.92 -17.49
C GLN A 2 29.00 -2.76 -16.21
N PHE A 3 29.72 -3.87 -16.17
CA PHE A 3 29.73 -4.80 -15.03
C PHE A 3 31.07 -5.51 -14.77
N GLN A 4 32.19 -5.06 -15.34
CA GLN A 4 33.44 -5.82 -15.25
C GLN A 4 34.47 -5.38 -14.20
N ASP A 5 34.21 -4.34 -13.39
CA ASP A 5 35.16 -3.95 -12.33
C ASP A 5 34.48 -3.81 -10.96
N LEU A 6 34.41 -4.92 -10.21
CA LEU A 6 34.14 -4.92 -8.76
C LEU A 6 35.43 -5.38 -8.05
N LYS A 7 36.14 -4.44 -7.41
CA LYS A 7 37.24 -4.76 -6.49
C LYS A 7 36.68 -5.20 -5.14
N CYS A 8 37.11 -6.37 -4.67
CA CYS A 8 36.68 -6.99 -3.41
C CYS A 8 37.09 -6.20 -2.16
N LEU A 9 36.14 -5.98 -1.24
CA LEU A 9 36.41 -5.53 0.14
C LEU A 9 36.81 -6.73 1.00
N LYS A 10 38.10 -6.85 1.32
CA LYS A 10 38.66 -7.81 2.28
C LYS A 10 38.61 -7.21 3.68
N MET A 11 37.73 -7.70 4.57
CA MET A 11 37.73 -7.35 6.00
C MET A 11 38.33 -8.45 6.89
N LYS A 12 39.16 -8.05 7.87
CA LYS A 12 39.68 -8.93 8.93
C LYS A 12 38.62 -9.10 10.00
N VAL A 13 38.10 -10.31 10.19
CA VAL A 13 37.20 -10.64 11.31
C VAL A 13 37.98 -11.44 12.35
N GLN A 14 37.98 -10.98 13.61
CA GLN A 14 38.40 -11.77 14.76
C GLN A 14 37.17 -12.50 15.31
N SER A 15 37.22 -13.82 15.45
CA SER A 15 36.08 -14.69 15.82
C SER A 15 35.44 -14.43 17.19
N ASN A 16 35.88 -13.42 17.93
CA ASN A 16 35.48 -13.19 19.33
C ASN A 16 34.68 -11.89 19.54
N GLN A 17 34.01 -11.35 18.52
CA GLN A 17 32.96 -10.38 18.73
C GLN A 17 31.70 -10.76 17.96
N LEU A 18 30.77 -11.40 18.67
CA LEU A 18 29.38 -10.98 18.86
C LEU A 18 28.52 -12.21 19.21
N GLU A 19 28.46 -12.56 20.50
CA GLU A 19 27.37 -13.40 21.01
C GLU A 19 26.04 -12.64 20.79
N LEU A 20 25.03 -13.30 20.19
CA LEU A 20 23.67 -12.77 20.15
C LEU A 20 23.22 -12.51 21.59
N THR A 21 22.62 -11.34 21.86
CA THR A 21 22.03 -11.13 23.17
C THR A 21 20.88 -12.14 23.36
N PRO A 22 20.67 -12.68 24.58
CA PRO A 22 19.59 -13.66 24.82
C PRO A 22 18.19 -13.15 24.43
N ASP A 23 17.98 -11.83 24.49
CA ASP A 23 16.73 -11.20 24.07
C ASP A 23 16.55 -11.21 22.55
N LEU A 24 17.65 -11.03 21.80
CA LEU A 24 17.66 -11.08 20.35
C LEU A 24 17.46 -12.50 19.82
N GLU A 25 18.11 -13.49 20.45
CA GLU A 25 17.94 -14.91 20.14
C GLU A 25 16.47 -15.33 20.28
N LYS A 26 15.82 -14.87 21.36
CA LYS A 26 14.39 -15.12 21.63
C LYS A 26 13.46 -14.44 20.62
N GLN A 27 13.83 -13.25 20.15
CA GLN A 27 13.04 -12.51 19.15
C GLN A 27 13.16 -13.16 17.76
N LEU A 28 14.37 -13.54 17.35
CA LEU A 28 14.60 -14.25 16.09
C LEU A 28 13.94 -15.64 16.09
N SER A 29 13.94 -16.35 17.22
CA SER A 29 13.21 -17.62 17.37
C SER A 29 11.71 -17.43 17.13
N ARG A 30 11.10 -16.38 17.72
CA ARG A 30 9.68 -16.06 17.52
C ARG A 30 9.37 -15.63 16.08
N PHE A 31 10.29 -14.92 15.44
CA PHE A 31 10.17 -14.55 14.04
C PHE A 31 10.13 -15.79 13.14
N VAL A 32 11.02 -16.76 13.36
CA VAL A 32 11.06 -18.03 12.61
C VAL A 32 9.81 -18.88 12.85
N GLU A 33 9.33 -18.95 14.09
CA GLU A 33 8.14 -19.76 14.44
C GLU A 33 6.82 -19.19 13.90
N ARG A 34 6.69 -17.86 13.80
CA ARG A 34 5.39 -17.19 13.55
C ARG A 34 5.24 -16.57 12.16
N THR A 35 6.30 -16.57 11.35
CA THR A 35 6.30 -15.96 10.01
C THR A 35 6.26 -17.04 8.94
N ASP A 36 5.41 -16.88 7.93
CA ASP A 36 5.30 -17.85 6.84
C ASP A 36 6.64 -18.00 6.09
N LYS A 37 7.00 -19.25 5.74
CA LYS A 37 8.28 -19.58 5.09
C LYS A 37 8.49 -18.84 3.76
N LYS A 38 7.45 -18.52 3.00
CA LYS A 38 7.56 -17.71 1.77
C LYS A 38 7.94 -16.26 2.07
N ILE A 39 7.44 -15.71 3.18
CA ILE A 39 7.75 -14.34 3.61
C ILE A 39 9.20 -14.27 4.10
N ILE A 40 9.63 -15.24 4.92
CA ILE A 40 11.04 -15.37 5.34
C ILE A 40 11.97 -15.44 4.12
N ARG A 41 11.63 -16.25 3.11
CA ARG A 41 12.39 -16.36 1.84
C ARG A 41 12.49 -15.03 1.10
N ARG A 42 11.40 -14.27 1.02
CA ARG A 42 11.37 -12.98 0.34
C ARG A 42 12.23 -11.94 1.08
N ILE A 43 12.22 -11.99 2.42
CA ILE A 43 13.07 -11.16 3.29
C ILE A 43 14.55 -11.44 3.06
N MET A 44 14.94 -12.72 3.09
CA MET A 44 16.34 -13.11 2.85
C MET A 44 16.81 -12.71 1.44
N THR A 45 15.96 -12.86 0.43
CA THR A 45 16.28 -12.49 -0.96
C THR A 45 16.48 -10.98 -1.14
N ALA A 46 15.63 -10.17 -0.50
CA ALA A 46 15.76 -8.72 -0.53
C ALA A 46 17.02 -8.21 0.18
N TRP A 47 17.45 -8.86 1.28
CA TRP A 47 18.74 -8.55 1.92
C TRP A 47 19.93 -8.81 1.01
N THR A 48 19.94 -9.93 0.27
CA THR A 48 20.97 -10.22 -0.73
C THR A 48 20.97 -9.16 -1.85
N HIS A 49 19.79 -8.71 -2.28
CA HIS A 49 19.71 -7.68 -3.32
C HIS A 49 20.25 -6.33 -2.84
N VAL A 50 19.98 -5.96 -1.59
CA VAL A 50 20.54 -4.74 -0.97
C VAL A 50 22.05 -4.85 -0.80
N ALA A 51 22.57 -6.00 -0.35
CA ALA A 51 24.00 -6.27 -0.29
C ALA A 51 24.69 -6.09 -1.66
N LYS A 52 24.08 -6.62 -2.72
CA LYS A 52 24.56 -6.46 -4.11
C LYS A 52 24.52 -5.00 -4.60
N LYS A 53 23.60 -4.18 -4.08
CA LYS A 53 23.43 -2.77 -4.49
C LYS A 53 24.39 -1.83 -3.74
N GLU A 54 24.59 -2.05 -2.44
CA GLU A 54 25.51 -1.25 -1.60
C GLU A 54 26.98 -1.50 -1.96
N ASN A 55 27.33 -2.66 -2.52
CA ASN A 55 28.66 -2.94 -3.10
C ASN A 55 29.07 -1.98 -4.26
N ARG A 56 28.17 -1.08 -4.70
CA ARG A 56 28.46 -0.02 -5.69
C ARG A 56 28.77 1.35 -5.09
N VAL A 57 28.63 1.53 -3.78
CA VAL A 57 28.80 2.83 -3.12
C VAL A 57 29.91 2.71 -2.09
N GLU A 58 31.15 3.02 -2.48
CA GLU A 58 32.24 3.22 -1.53
C GLU A 58 31.98 4.50 -0.71
N THR A 59 31.26 4.41 0.39
CA THR A 59 31.38 5.31 1.55
C THR A 59 30.64 4.71 2.76
N GLN A 60 31.21 4.90 3.95
CA GLN A 60 30.90 4.24 5.24
C GLN A 60 29.42 3.87 5.53
N PRO A 61 29.17 2.71 6.20
CA PRO A 61 27.83 2.25 6.51
C PRO A 61 27.25 3.08 7.67
N SER A 62 26.35 4.02 7.38
CA SER A 62 25.55 4.66 8.41
C SER A 62 24.11 4.90 7.97
N LYS A 63 23.17 4.50 8.84
CA LYS A 63 21.72 4.78 8.85
C LYS A 63 20.83 4.38 7.66
N LEU A 64 21.31 4.25 6.43
CA LEU A 64 20.48 4.12 5.22
C LEU A 64 19.82 2.75 4.95
N ILE A 65 20.32 1.66 5.54
CA ILE A 65 19.85 0.29 5.22
C ILE A 65 18.42 0.03 5.71
N LYS A 66 18.07 0.55 6.89
CA LYS A 66 16.74 0.36 7.49
C LYS A 66 15.65 1.00 6.63
N ASP A 67 15.86 2.25 6.23
CA ASP A 67 14.91 3.03 5.43
C ASP A 67 14.81 2.49 4.00
N TYR A 68 15.91 1.97 3.45
CA TYR A 68 15.94 1.37 2.13
C TYR A 68 15.19 0.02 2.07
N LEU A 69 15.33 -0.83 3.09
CA LEU A 69 14.62 -2.11 3.16
C LEU A 69 13.13 -1.95 3.47
N GLN A 70 12.76 -1.03 4.37
CA GLN A 70 11.37 -0.81 4.77
C GLN A 70 10.50 -0.19 3.65
N ASN A 71 11.08 0.63 2.77
CA ASN A 71 10.33 1.32 1.72
C ASN A 71 10.36 0.63 0.35
N THR A 72 11.30 -0.28 0.11
CA THR A 72 11.55 -0.83 -1.24
C THR A 72 11.12 -2.29 -1.41
N TYR A 73 11.17 -3.12 -0.36
CA TYR A 73 11.01 -4.59 -0.51
C TYR A 73 9.97 -5.25 0.39
N PHE A 74 9.52 -4.58 1.46
CA PHE A 74 8.62 -5.16 2.46
C PHE A 74 7.39 -4.28 2.69
N PHE A 75 6.23 -4.91 2.90
CA PHE A 75 5.08 -4.22 3.48
C PHE A 75 5.28 -4.11 4.99
N SER A 76 4.75 -3.04 5.62
CA SER A 76 4.91 -2.77 7.06
C SER A 76 4.56 -3.96 7.97
N ASP A 77 3.65 -4.80 7.50
CA ASP A 77 3.01 -5.87 8.23
C ASP A 77 3.85 -7.17 8.22
N GLU A 78 4.79 -7.28 7.28
CA GLU A 78 5.65 -8.46 7.08
C GLU A 78 6.84 -8.48 8.05
N LEU A 79 7.13 -7.35 8.72
CA LEU A 79 8.22 -7.20 9.68
C LEU A 79 7.75 -7.16 11.16
N ASN A 80 6.49 -7.51 11.42
CA ASN A 80 5.84 -7.34 12.73
C ASN A 80 6.52 -8.08 13.90
N PHE A 81 7.28 -9.14 13.62
CA PHE A 81 8.02 -9.91 14.64
C PHE A 81 9.54 -9.74 14.54
N PHE A 82 10.01 -8.90 13.61
CA PHE A 82 11.43 -8.71 13.33
C PHE A 82 11.99 -7.53 14.15
N PRO A 83 13.20 -7.63 14.76
CA PRO A 83 13.72 -6.55 15.61
C PRO A 83 14.26 -5.38 14.77
N GLN A 84 13.38 -4.42 14.47
CA GLN A 84 13.67 -3.29 13.59
C GLN A 84 14.71 -2.28 14.13
N GLN A 85 15.14 -2.41 15.39
CA GLN A 85 16.03 -1.45 16.06
C GLN A 85 17.52 -1.80 15.92
N SER A 86 17.86 -2.94 15.31
CA SER A 86 19.21 -3.51 15.37
C SER A 86 19.92 -3.66 14.03
N PHE A 87 19.40 -3.07 12.94
CA PHE A 87 19.96 -3.17 11.57
C PHE A 87 21.38 -2.59 11.42
N SER A 88 22.39 -3.38 11.77
CA SER A 88 23.79 -3.24 11.32
C SER A 88 24.18 -4.45 10.45
N TRP A 89 25.26 -4.35 9.67
CA TRP A 89 25.76 -5.49 8.89
C TRP A 89 26.10 -6.68 9.79
N ASP A 90 26.74 -6.44 10.93
CA ASP A 90 27.04 -7.48 11.94
C ASP A 90 25.77 -8.17 12.47
N TYR A 91 24.67 -7.42 12.62
CA TYR A 91 23.38 -7.95 13.03
C TYR A 91 22.70 -8.79 11.95
N CYS A 92 22.71 -8.33 10.71
CA CYS A 92 22.17 -9.08 9.58
C CYS A 92 22.87 -10.42 9.41
N ILE A 93 24.19 -10.47 9.61
CA ILE A 93 24.99 -11.71 9.54
C ILE A 93 24.64 -12.67 10.69
N ASN A 94 24.60 -12.17 11.92
CA ASN A 94 24.32 -13.00 13.09
C ASN A 94 22.86 -13.49 13.11
N GLY A 95 21.91 -12.64 12.71
CA GLY A 95 20.50 -13.01 12.57
C GLY A 95 20.26 -14.01 11.44
N TYR A 96 20.97 -13.86 10.31
CA TYR A 96 20.92 -14.80 9.20
C TYR A 96 21.49 -16.17 9.61
N ASN A 97 22.67 -16.21 10.25
CA ASN A 97 23.27 -17.45 10.77
C ASN A 97 22.39 -18.14 11.81
N PHE A 98 21.67 -17.39 12.65
CA PHE A 98 20.75 -17.93 13.65
C PHE A 98 19.47 -18.50 13.04
N VAL A 99 18.87 -17.80 12.07
CA VAL A 99 17.69 -18.31 11.35
C VAL A 99 18.04 -19.61 10.63
N VAL A 100 19.23 -19.70 10.03
CA VAL A 100 19.74 -20.94 9.42
C VAL A 100 19.97 -22.04 10.48
N SER A 101 20.58 -21.72 11.63
CA SER A 101 20.86 -22.70 12.69
C SER A 101 19.60 -23.26 13.36
N CYS A 102 18.52 -22.48 13.49
CA CYS A 102 17.21 -22.95 13.97
C CYS A 102 16.57 -24.01 13.06
N TYR A 103 16.93 -24.05 11.77
CA TYR A 103 16.42 -25.05 10.83
C TYR A 103 17.29 -26.32 10.76
N GLU A 104 18.53 -26.32 11.26
CA GLU A 104 19.48 -27.43 11.12
C GLU A 104 19.77 -28.27 12.40
N ASN A 105 19.21 -27.95 13.57
CA ASN A 105 19.28 -28.81 14.77
C ASN A 105 20.72 -29.24 15.18
N LEU A 106 21.68 -28.31 15.17
CA LEU A 106 23.08 -28.61 15.55
C LEU A 106 23.34 -28.48 17.06
N LYS A 107 23.77 -29.59 17.67
CA LYS A 107 24.32 -29.66 19.03
C LYS A 107 25.58 -28.80 19.14
N THR A 108 25.60 -27.90 20.10
CA THR A 108 26.71 -27.01 20.45
C THR A 108 27.97 -27.78 20.88
N ILE A 109 29.08 -27.56 20.19
CA ILE A 109 30.43 -27.88 20.70
C ILE A 109 31.21 -26.56 20.79
N LYS A 110 31.58 -26.17 22.01
CA LYS A 110 32.46 -25.01 22.28
C LYS A 110 33.88 -25.31 21.76
N ILE A 111 34.35 -24.53 20.80
CA ILE A 111 35.74 -24.54 20.33
C ILE A 111 36.45 -23.30 20.87
N HIS A 112 37.39 -23.49 21.80
CA HIS A 112 38.35 -22.46 22.19
C HIS A 112 39.63 -22.63 21.36
N SER A 113 39.84 -21.76 20.36
CA SER A 113 41.12 -21.18 19.91
C SER A 113 41.06 -20.76 18.43
N THR A 114 41.61 -19.57 18.18
CA THR A 114 41.55 -18.72 16.98
C THR A 114 42.56 -19.10 15.89
N PRO A 115 42.15 -18.95 14.61
CA PRO A 115 42.92 -18.10 13.68
C PRO A 115 42.04 -17.02 13.03
N ILE A 116 42.66 -15.91 12.63
CA ILE A 116 42.03 -14.85 11.81
C ILE A 116 41.92 -15.38 10.38
N VAL A 117 40.70 -15.52 9.86
CA VAL A 117 40.44 -15.95 8.47
C VAL A 117 39.92 -14.77 7.67
N MET A 118 40.41 -14.62 6.43
CA MET A 118 39.86 -13.71 5.43
C MET A 118 38.71 -14.42 4.72
N ILE A 119 37.48 -13.95 4.88
CA ILE A 119 36.30 -14.57 4.24
C ILE A 119 35.65 -13.58 3.28
N ASP A 120 35.34 -14.04 2.06
CA ASP A 120 34.54 -13.29 1.10
C ASP A 120 33.06 -13.35 1.50
N PHE A 121 32.45 -12.19 1.69
CA PHE A 121 31.07 -12.07 2.14
C PHE A 121 30.07 -12.70 1.16
N MET A 122 30.37 -12.67 -0.14
CA MET A 122 29.44 -13.16 -1.15
C MET A 122 29.36 -14.69 -1.16
N GLU A 123 30.45 -15.39 -0.86
CA GLU A 123 30.49 -16.85 -0.79
C GLU A 123 29.61 -17.40 0.35
N ILE A 124 29.58 -16.75 1.51
CA ILE A 124 28.73 -17.17 2.64
C ILE A 124 27.24 -17.08 2.27
N PHE A 125 26.84 -15.97 1.65
CA PHE A 125 25.44 -15.73 1.28
C PHE A 125 24.99 -16.61 0.12
N GLU A 126 25.85 -16.86 -0.88
CA GLU A 126 25.53 -17.74 -2.01
C GLU A 126 25.48 -19.21 -1.58
N HIS A 127 26.41 -19.64 -0.71
CA HIS A 127 26.44 -21.00 -0.18
C HIS A 127 25.19 -21.33 0.67
N ALA A 128 24.76 -20.42 1.56
CA ALA A 128 23.58 -20.63 2.39
C ALA A 128 22.26 -20.64 1.60
N ASN A 129 22.17 -19.86 0.52
CA ASN A 129 21.03 -19.90 -0.41
C ASN A 129 20.97 -21.25 -1.15
N LEU A 130 22.12 -21.76 -1.56
CA LEU A 130 22.28 -23.07 -2.19
C LEU A 130 21.84 -24.23 -1.28
N GLN A 131 22.10 -24.12 0.03
CA GLN A 131 21.66 -25.09 1.04
C GLN A 131 20.13 -25.03 1.27
N TRP A 132 19.53 -23.83 1.26
CA TRP A 132 18.09 -23.67 1.44
C TRP A 132 17.26 -24.15 0.23
N GLU A 133 17.79 -24.06 -0.99
CA GLU A 133 17.10 -24.55 -2.20
C GLU A 133 17.15 -26.09 -2.34
N LYS A 134 18.15 -26.75 -1.75
CA LYS A 134 18.34 -28.21 -1.83
C LYS A 134 17.76 -28.93 -0.61
N GLY A 135 16.47 -28.76 -0.33
CA GLY A 135 15.76 -29.47 0.74
C GLY A 135 15.79 -31.01 0.59
N LYS A 136 16.92 -31.61 0.95
CA LYS A 136 17.30 -33.01 1.25
C LYS A 136 18.79 -33.22 0.91
N GLU A 137 19.53 -33.68 1.92
CA GLU A 137 20.87 -34.28 1.87
C GLU A 137 21.93 -33.55 1.02
N VAL A 138 22.57 -32.54 1.60
CA VAL A 138 23.97 -32.24 1.25
C VAL A 138 24.81 -32.47 2.50
N THR A 139 25.60 -33.53 2.44
CA THR A 139 26.38 -34.09 3.52
C THR A 139 27.48 -33.14 3.99
N PHE A 140 27.57 -33.02 5.30
CA PHE A 140 28.56 -32.46 6.23
C PHE A 140 30.07 -32.64 5.91
N ILE A 141 30.54 -32.38 4.69
CA ILE A 141 31.90 -32.74 4.24
C ILE A 141 33.00 -31.84 4.82
N TYR A 142 32.82 -30.51 4.81
CA TYR A 142 33.88 -29.60 5.24
C TYR A 142 34.19 -29.68 6.75
N LEU A 143 33.18 -29.97 7.60
CA LEU A 143 33.42 -30.16 9.03
C LEU A 143 33.96 -31.57 9.34
N PHE A 144 33.56 -32.60 8.58
CA PHE A 144 34.02 -33.97 8.79
C PHE A 144 35.48 -34.16 8.40
N ILE A 145 35.95 -33.50 7.34
CA ILE A 145 37.37 -33.52 6.94
C ILE A 145 38.24 -32.75 7.95
N PHE A 146 37.78 -31.59 8.43
CA PHE A 146 38.49 -30.83 9.47
C PHE A 146 38.59 -31.61 10.80
N LEU A 147 37.62 -32.49 11.08
CA LEU A 147 37.63 -33.40 12.24
C LEU A 147 38.50 -34.65 12.00
N LYS A 148 38.54 -35.23 10.79
CA LYS A 148 39.41 -36.38 10.46
C LYS A 148 40.89 -36.02 10.50
N VAL A 149 41.24 -34.79 10.09
CA VAL A 149 42.59 -34.22 10.29
C VAL A 149 42.93 -34.09 11.78
N LYS A 150 41.92 -33.89 12.66
CA LYS A 150 42.08 -33.88 14.11
C LYS A 150 42.11 -35.27 14.76
N GLU A 151 41.49 -36.29 14.18
CA GLU A 151 41.57 -37.67 14.69
C GLU A 151 42.94 -38.29 14.44
N ASN A 152 43.61 -37.96 13.32
CA ASN A 152 45.03 -38.31 13.12
C ASN A 152 45.99 -37.55 14.06
N VAL A 153 45.50 -36.65 14.91
CA VAL A 153 46.29 -35.84 15.85
C VAL A 153 46.29 -36.44 17.27
N SER A 154 45.65 -37.61 17.51
CA SER A 154 45.74 -38.28 18.82
C SER A 154 47.16 -38.73 19.20
N ASP A 155 48.10 -38.78 18.26
CA ASP A 155 49.51 -39.11 18.51
C ASP A 155 50.44 -37.88 18.67
N ILE A 156 49.95 -36.65 18.51
CA ILE A 156 50.80 -35.43 18.55
C ILE A 156 51.01 -34.88 19.97
N ASN A 157 50.32 -35.39 20.98
CA ASN A 157 50.60 -35.01 22.37
C ASN A 157 51.98 -35.48 22.89
N LYS A 158 52.79 -36.18 22.07
CA LYS A 158 54.15 -36.61 22.43
C LYS A 158 55.32 -35.87 21.75
N PHE A 159 55.09 -34.94 20.82
CA PHE A 159 56.20 -34.20 20.20
C PHE A 159 56.11 -32.68 20.46
N LYS A 160 57.04 -32.17 21.27
CA LYS A 160 57.30 -30.73 21.39
C LYS A 160 57.95 -30.22 20.09
N GLN A 161 57.17 -29.79 19.12
CA GLN A 161 57.70 -29.34 17.83
C GLN A 161 58.03 -27.84 17.77
N THR A 162 59.07 -27.54 17.00
CA THR A 162 59.68 -26.21 16.83
C THR A 162 58.96 -25.37 15.76
N LYS A 163 59.18 -24.03 15.76
CA LYS A 163 58.55 -23.06 14.83
C LYS A 163 58.63 -23.47 13.34
N LYS A 164 59.70 -24.17 12.94
CA LYS A 164 59.96 -24.63 11.57
C LYS A 164 59.06 -25.80 11.12
N GLU A 165 58.57 -26.62 12.05
CA GLU A 165 57.65 -27.72 11.76
C GLU A 165 56.19 -27.24 11.67
N LYS A 166 55.83 -26.21 12.44
CA LYS A 166 54.54 -25.51 12.29
C LYS A 166 54.42 -24.82 10.93
N GLU A 167 55.46 -24.13 10.46
CA GLU A 167 55.47 -23.51 9.12
C GLU A 167 55.36 -24.55 8.00
N LYS A 168 55.95 -25.75 8.16
CA LYS A 168 55.81 -26.88 7.22
C LYS A 168 54.39 -27.47 7.20
N PHE A 169 53.71 -27.50 8.36
CA PHE A 169 52.32 -27.95 8.50
C PHE A 169 51.31 -26.96 7.87
N TYR A 170 51.51 -25.66 8.08
CA TYR A 170 50.70 -24.62 7.42
C TYR A 170 50.86 -24.65 5.90
N PHE A 171 52.09 -24.83 5.39
CA PHE A 171 52.36 -24.96 3.96
C PHE A 171 51.71 -26.21 3.34
N SER A 172 51.66 -27.32 4.07
CA SER A 172 50.98 -28.56 3.64
C SER A 172 49.44 -28.42 3.64
N SER A 173 48.88 -27.59 4.53
CA SER A 173 47.44 -27.35 4.62
C SER A 173 46.93 -26.48 3.46
N GLU A 174 47.68 -25.43 3.09
CA GLU A 174 47.34 -24.58 1.93
C GLU A 174 47.43 -25.37 0.61
N GLN A 175 48.41 -26.26 0.47
CA GLN A 175 48.52 -27.14 -0.70
C GLN A 175 47.35 -28.11 -0.82
N TRP A 176 46.94 -28.70 0.31
CA TRP A 176 45.79 -29.60 0.35
C TRP A 176 44.48 -28.87 0.03
N GLU A 177 44.27 -27.68 0.57
CA GLU A 177 43.10 -26.84 0.28
C GLU A 177 43.05 -26.43 -1.19
N ALA A 178 44.19 -26.05 -1.78
CA ALA A 178 44.27 -25.74 -3.21
C ALA A 178 43.95 -26.95 -4.11
N GLN A 179 44.44 -28.14 -3.75
CA GLN A 179 44.14 -29.37 -4.48
C GLN A 179 42.67 -29.79 -4.31
N PHE A 180 42.10 -29.66 -3.12
CA PHE A 180 40.70 -29.97 -2.86
C PHE A 180 39.76 -29.04 -3.63
N ASN A 181 40.02 -27.73 -3.61
CA ASN A 181 39.26 -26.75 -4.39
C ASN A 181 39.36 -27.04 -5.90
N LYS A 182 40.55 -27.41 -6.38
CA LYS A 182 40.74 -27.83 -7.78
C LYS A 182 39.93 -29.07 -8.14
N LEU A 183 39.89 -30.08 -7.26
CA LEU A 183 39.07 -31.29 -7.46
C LEU A 183 37.58 -30.94 -7.48
N TRP A 184 37.13 -30.08 -6.58
CA TRP A 184 35.74 -29.62 -6.50
C TRP A 184 35.31 -28.89 -7.78
N GLU A 185 36.12 -27.93 -8.25
CA GLU A 185 35.86 -27.20 -9.50
C GLU A 185 35.78 -28.15 -10.72
N LEU A 186 36.70 -29.11 -10.81
CA LEU A 186 36.66 -30.12 -11.87
C LEU A 186 35.40 -30.98 -11.77
N HIS A 187 35.08 -31.49 -10.58
CA HIS A 187 33.89 -32.31 -10.38
C HIS A 187 32.60 -31.57 -10.75
N ASP A 188 32.44 -30.33 -10.28
CA ASP A 188 31.27 -29.50 -10.57
C ASP A 188 31.15 -29.22 -12.08
N THR A 189 32.27 -28.89 -12.74
CA THR A 189 32.32 -28.63 -14.19
C THR A 189 31.88 -29.85 -15.00
N TRP A 190 32.45 -31.02 -14.73
CA TRP A 190 32.13 -32.25 -15.46
C TRP A 190 30.74 -32.79 -15.11
N GLN A 191 30.25 -32.55 -13.89
CA GLN A 191 28.90 -32.90 -13.49
C GLN A 191 27.86 -32.03 -14.22
N LYS A 192 28.11 -30.73 -14.36
CA LYS A 192 27.29 -29.84 -15.19
C LYS A 192 27.31 -30.28 -16.65
N PHE A 193 28.47 -30.63 -17.19
CA PHE A 193 28.57 -31.18 -18.55
C PHE A 193 27.67 -32.40 -18.73
N LYS A 194 27.77 -33.39 -17.85
CA LYS A 194 26.90 -34.58 -17.85
C LYS A 194 25.41 -34.19 -17.87
N GLN A 195 24.99 -33.31 -16.95
CA GLN A 195 23.59 -32.86 -16.84
C GLN A 195 23.09 -32.19 -18.13
N SER A 196 23.92 -31.38 -18.77
CA SER A 196 23.54 -30.70 -20.02
C SER A 196 23.29 -31.69 -21.17
N ILE A 197 24.13 -32.73 -21.32
CA ILE A 197 23.97 -33.76 -22.35
C ILE A 197 22.74 -34.64 -22.05
N GLU A 198 22.52 -34.99 -20.79
CA GLU A 198 21.32 -35.74 -20.39
C GLU A 198 20.02 -34.95 -20.64
N MET A 199 20.05 -33.62 -20.44
CA MET A 199 18.94 -32.73 -20.76
C MET A 199 18.67 -32.67 -22.26
N ILE A 200 19.71 -32.58 -23.09
CA ILE A 200 19.57 -32.63 -24.56
C ILE A 200 18.99 -33.98 -24.98
N ARG A 201 19.49 -35.10 -24.44
CA ARG A 201 18.92 -36.44 -24.70
C ARG A 201 17.44 -36.49 -24.32
N LYS A 202 17.04 -35.95 -23.15
CA LYS A 202 15.66 -36.00 -22.64
C LYS A 202 14.63 -35.48 -23.64
N TYR A 203 14.99 -34.45 -24.41
CA TYR A 203 14.11 -33.79 -25.39
C TYR A 203 14.37 -34.23 -26.84
N HIS A 204 15.35 -35.09 -27.08
CA HIS A 204 15.62 -35.65 -28.40
C HIS A 204 14.49 -36.58 -28.87
N GLN A 205 14.15 -36.54 -30.17
CA GLN A 205 13.03 -37.32 -30.73
C GLN A 205 13.22 -38.84 -30.53
N LYS A 206 14.46 -39.32 -30.63
CA LYS A 206 14.85 -40.73 -30.43
C LYS A 206 15.54 -41.02 -29.09
N LYS A 207 15.18 -40.30 -28.03
CA LYS A 207 15.83 -40.41 -26.70
C LYS A 207 16.01 -41.84 -26.15
N ASN A 208 15.09 -42.75 -26.47
CA ASN A 208 15.12 -44.14 -26.01
C ASN A 208 16.13 -45.01 -26.78
N GLU A 209 16.60 -44.56 -27.95
CA GLU A 209 17.59 -45.27 -28.78
C GLU A 209 19.03 -44.86 -28.43
N ILE A 210 19.21 -43.76 -27.70
CA ILE A 210 20.52 -43.24 -27.28
C ILE A 210 20.94 -43.93 -25.97
N ILE A 211 21.76 -44.97 -26.09
CA ILE A 211 22.26 -45.72 -24.92
C ILE A 211 23.49 -45.08 -24.29
N ASN A 212 23.73 -45.35 -23.01
CA ASN A 212 25.00 -45.04 -22.35
C ASN A 212 26.04 -46.07 -22.87
N ASP A 213 26.90 -45.64 -23.79
CA ASP A 213 28.03 -46.43 -24.28
C ASP A 213 29.10 -46.63 -23.19
N THR A 214 30.07 -47.51 -23.47
CA THR A 214 31.08 -47.92 -22.48
C THR A 214 31.85 -46.73 -21.94
N GLU A 215 32.21 -45.79 -22.83
CA GLU A 215 32.98 -44.61 -22.49
C GLU A 215 32.17 -43.58 -21.69
N TRP A 216 30.86 -43.45 -21.95
CA TRP A 216 29.99 -42.65 -21.09
C TRP A 216 29.87 -43.24 -19.70
N LYS A 217 29.77 -44.57 -19.58
CA LYS A 217 29.80 -45.24 -18.27
C LYS A 217 31.11 -45.02 -17.54
N THR A 218 32.25 -45.04 -18.24
CA THR A 218 33.55 -44.68 -17.66
C THR A 218 33.54 -43.25 -17.09
N LEU A 219 32.97 -42.27 -17.81
CA LEU A 219 32.80 -40.90 -17.29
C LEU A 219 31.94 -40.88 -16.01
N GLU A 220 30.83 -41.63 -16.00
CA GLU A 220 29.97 -41.74 -14.82
C GLU A 220 30.68 -42.37 -13.62
N GLU A 221 31.49 -43.41 -13.84
CA GLU A 221 32.31 -44.05 -12.82
C GLU A 221 33.35 -43.09 -12.25
N LYS A 222 34.06 -42.33 -13.09
CA LYS A 222 35.05 -41.34 -12.64
C LYS A 222 34.42 -40.22 -11.81
N LEU A 223 33.26 -39.72 -12.23
CA LEU A 223 32.49 -38.72 -11.48
C LEU A 223 32.01 -39.26 -10.13
N ASP A 224 31.53 -40.51 -10.08
CA ASP A 224 31.09 -41.15 -8.84
C ASP A 224 32.26 -41.37 -7.87
N MET A 225 33.42 -41.80 -8.36
CA MET A 225 34.63 -41.93 -7.54
C MET A 225 35.04 -40.60 -6.89
N SER A 226 35.07 -39.50 -7.65
CA SER A 226 35.36 -38.17 -7.09
C SER A 226 34.30 -37.72 -6.10
N LYS A 227 33.01 -37.99 -6.39
CA LYS A 227 31.91 -37.68 -5.47
C LYS A 227 32.05 -38.45 -4.15
N GLN A 228 32.38 -39.74 -4.20
CA GLN A 228 32.61 -40.54 -3.00
C GLN A 228 33.80 -40.01 -2.18
N LEU A 229 34.87 -39.54 -2.83
CA LEU A 229 36.00 -38.90 -2.15
C LEU A 229 35.58 -37.57 -1.50
N LEU A 230 34.89 -36.70 -2.24
CA LEU A 230 34.34 -35.45 -1.72
C LEU A 230 33.41 -35.74 -0.52
N GLU A 231 32.59 -36.78 -0.58
CA GLU A 231 31.71 -37.22 0.52
C GLU A 231 32.43 -37.92 1.70
N GLY A 232 33.75 -38.10 1.63
CA GLY A 232 34.55 -38.75 2.68
C GLY A 232 34.40 -40.28 2.76
N LYS A 233 33.85 -40.91 1.72
CA LYS A 233 33.51 -42.34 1.63
C LYS A 233 34.54 -43.19 0.90
N ALA A 234 35.52 -42.60 0.20
CA ALA A 234 36.55 -43.32 -0.55
C ALA A 234 37.97 -43.12 0.03
N GLU A 235 38.78 -44.17 -0.02
CA GLU A 235 40.21 -44.17 0.34
C GLU A 235 41.09 -43.95 -0.90
N MET A 236 40.98 -42.79 -1.54
CA MET A 236 41.86 -42.42 -2.67
C MET A 236 42.52 -41.05 -2.41
N SER A 237 43.69 -40.81 -2.99
CA SER A 237 44.34 -39.49 -2.87
C SER A 237 43.62 -38.44 -3.73
N ILE A 238 43.71 -37.17 -3.33
CA ILE A 238 43.14 -36.06 -4.11
C ILE A 238 43.87 -35.95 -5.45
N GLU A 239 45.19 -36.19 -5.48
CA GLU A 239 45.97 -36.20 -6.72
C GLU A 239 45.49 -37.27 -7.70
N ASP A 240 45.23 -38.50 -7.24
CA ASP A 240 44.69 -39.56 -8.09
C ASP A 240 43.27 -39.25 -8.57
N ALA A 241 42.46 -38.61 -7.72
CA ALA A 241 41.12 -38.17 -8.08
C ALA A 241 41.12 -37.01 -9.10
N ILE A 242 42.10 -36.11 -9.04
CA ILE A 242 42.32 -35.09 -10.06
C ILE A 242 42.79 -35.75 -11.36
N HIS A 243 43.73 -36.71 -11.28
CA HIS A 243 44.26 -37.42 -12.45
C HIS A 243 43.18 -38.23 -13.19
N ASN A 244 42.13 -38.67 -12.50
CA ASN A 244 40.96 -39.28 -13.15
C ASN A 244 40.26 -38.37 -14.17
N TYR A 245 40.35 -37.04 -14.02
CA TYR A 245 39.81 -36.11 -14.99
C TYR A 245 40.72 -35.90 -16.21
N ASP A 246 42.00 -36.29 -16.15
CA ASP A 246 42.89 -36.22 -17.31
C ASP A 246 42.38 -37.12 -18.43
N TRP A 247 41.84 -38.31 -18.09
CA TRP A 247 41.14 -39.15 -19.07
C TRP A 247 39.93 -38.45 -19.69
N CYS A 248 39.15 -37.72 -18.89
CA CYS A 248 37.97 -37.00 -19.40
C CYS A 248 38.39 -35.89 -20.37
N VAL A 249 39.47 -35.16 -20.05
CA VAL A 249 40.06 -34.13 -20.90
C VAL A 249 40.66 -34.74 -22.18
N GLU A 250 41.36 -35.87 -22.09
CA GLU A 250 41.88 -36.57 -23.27
C GLU A 250 40.75 -37.04 -24.21
N TYR A 251 39.63 -37.49 -23.64
CA TYR A 251 38.56 -38.11 -24.41
C TYR A 251 37.52 -37.13 -24.99
N PHE A 252 37.19 -36.07 -24.24
CA PHE A 252 36.19 -35.05 -24.63
C PHE A 252 36.79 -33.67 -24.93
N GLY A 253 38.07 -33.44 -24.62
CA GLY A 253 38.72 -32.13 -24.68
C GLY A 253 38.56 -31.32 -23.39
N ASP A 254 39.24 -30.18 -23.32
CA ASP A 254 39.05 -29.24 -22.21
C ASP A 254 37.71 -28.52 -22.36
N ILE A 255 36.79 -28.79 -21.43
CA ILE A 255 35.44 -28.21 -21.44
C ILE A 255 35.34 -26.90 -20.66
N LYS A 256 36.44 -26.43 -20.03
CA LYS A 256 36.44 -25.21 -19.21
C LYS A 256 35.98 -23.98 -19.98
N GLU A 257 36.33 -23.90 -21.26
CA GLU A 257 35.93 -22.78 -22.14
C GLU A 257 34.42 -22.76 -22.44
N TYR A 258 33.69 -23.86 -22.16
CA TYR A 258 32.27 -24.02 -22.47
C TYR A 258 31.36 -24.04 -21.24
N VAL A 259 31.90 -23.86 -20.02
CA VAL A 259 31.14 -23.92 -18.76
C VAL A 259 29.93 -22.98 -18.77
N ASN A 260 30.11 -21.74 -19.24
CA ASN A 260 29.02 -20.76 -19.32
C ASN A 260 27.84 -21.26 -20.17
N ILE A 261 28.11 -21.99 -21.26
CA ILE A 261 27.06 -22.52 -22.15
C ILE A 261 26.35 -23.69 -21.52
N ILE A 262 27.13 -24.60 -20.90
CA ILE A 262 26.61 -25.76 -20.19
C ILE A 262 25.63 -25.30 -19.11
N GLU A 263 25.98 -24.26 -18.35
CA GLU A 263 25.12 -23.64 -17.34
C GLU A 263 23.88 -22.96 -17.94
N LEU A 264 24.02 -22.27 -19.08
CA LEU A 264 22.91 -21.64 -19.79
C LEU A 264 21.87 -22.67 -20.26
N ILE A 265 22.31 -23.82 -20.78
CA ILE A 265 21.44 -24.92 -21.20
C ILE A 265 20.66 -25.46 -20.00
N ILE A 266 21.35 -25.74 -18.89
CA ILE A 266 20.75 -26.29 -17.67
C ILE A 266 19.73 -25.31 -17.08
N SER A 267 20.06 -24.03 -17.01
CA SER A 267 19.23 -22.99 -16.39
C SER A 267 17.99 -22.63 -17.22
N ASN A 268 17.93 -23.04 -18.49
CA ASN A 268 16.86 -22.70 -19.43
C ASN A 268 16.12 -23.94 -19.99
N GLU A 269 16.00 -25.00 -19.20
CA GLU A 269 15.39 -26.28 -19.62
C GLU A 269 14.06 -26.12 -20.39
N GLN A 270 13.12 -25.32 -19.88
CA GLN A 270 11.82 -25.10 -20.53
C GLN A 270 11.94 -24.45 -21.92
N LYS A 271 12.92 -23.55 -22.10
CA LYS A 271 13.16 -22.90 -23.39
C LYS A 271 13.79 -23.87 -24.37
N ILE A 272 14.74 -24.69 -23.92
CA ILE A 272 15.36 -25.75 -24.73
C ILE A 272 14.31 -26.79 -25.16
N GLN A 273 13.42 -27.20 -24.26
CA GLN A 273 12.28 -28.06 -24.60
C GLN A 273 11.42 -27.44 -25.70
N THR A 274 11.10 -26.15 -25.58
CA THR A 274 10.26 -25.44 -26.55
C THR A 274 10.94 -25.35 -27.91
N VAL A 275 12.24 -25.04 -27.96
CA VAL A 275 13.03 -25.03 -29.21
C VAL A 275 13.09 -26.41 -29.86
N ALA A 276 13.14 -27.48 -29.07
CA ALA A 276 13.17 -28.85 -29.58
C ALA A 276 11.81 -29.37 -30.09
N SER A 277 10.69 -28.83 -29.59
CA SER A 277 9.36 -29.45 -29.78
C SER A 277 8.27 -28.56 -30.39
N ASP A 278 8.38 -27.23 -30.33
CA ASP A 278 7.39 -26.33 -30.94
C ASP A 278 7.57 -26.31 -32.46
N GLU A 279 6.46 -26.44 -33.18
CA GLU A 279 6.40 -26.51 -34.64
C GLU A 279 7.08 -25.30 -35.30
N MET A 280 7.04 -24.13 -34.65
CA MET A 280 7.70 -22.91 -35.14
C MET A 280 9.21 -23.01 -35.22
N PHE A 281 9.85 -23.89 -34.44
CA PHE A 281 11.31 -24.10 -34.43
C PHE A 281 11.72 -25.40 -35.12
N ALA A 282 10.89 -26.44 -35.03
CA ALA A 282 11.19 -27.77 -35.56
C ALA A 282 10.95 -27.90 -37.08
N ASP A 283 9.96 -27.19 -37.62
CA ASP A 283 9.65 -27.18 -39.05
C ASP A 283 10.37 -26.03 -39.77
N ASN A 284 11.21 -26.35 -40.76
CA ASN A 284 12.02 -25.35 -41.47
C ASN A 284 11.15 -24.35 -42.26
N THR A 285 9.98 -24.77 -42.76
CA THR A 285 9.08 -23.89 -43.52
C THR A 285 8.37 -22.92 -42.57
N MET A 286 7.87 -23.39 -41.44
CA MET A 286 7.26 -22.55 -40.40
C MET A 286 8.28 -21.60 -39.76
N PHE A 287 9.50 -22.06 -39.51
CA PHE A 287 10.56 -21.24 -38.94
C PHE A 287 10.95 -20.08 -39.87
N ASN A 288 11.11 -20.34 -41.18
CA ASN A 288 11.38 -19.29 -42.16
C ASN A 288 10.24 -18.28 -42.28
N PHE A 289 8.98 -18.76 -42.27
CA PHE A 289 7.81 -17.88 -42.23
C PHE A 289 7.77 -17.01 -40.97
N ALA A 290 8.11 -17.58 -39.82
CA ALA A 290 8.15 -16.85 -38.56
C ALA A 290 9.28 -15.81 -38.51
N LEU A 291 10.44 -16.10 -39.12
CA LEU A 291 11.52 -15.12 -39.28
C LEU A 291 11.11 -13.95 -40.19
N GLU A 292 10.34 -14.18 -41.25
CA GLU A 292 9.79 -13.09 -42.05
C GLU A 292 8.81 -12.21 -41.26
N LYS A 293 7.96 -12.80 -40.41
CA LYS A 293 7.11 -12.02 -39.50
C LYS A 293 7.94 -11.17 -38.52
N LEU A 294 9.01 -11.73 -37.97
CA LEU A 294 9.92 -11.00 -37.07
C LEU A 294 10.65 -9.85 -37.78
N LYS A 295 11.02 -10.00 -39.07
CA LYS A 295 11.58 -8.91 -39.88
C LYS A 295 10.64 -7.71 -39.98
N ASN A 296 9.34 -7.96 -40.01
CA ASN A 296 8.30 -6.93 -40.10
C ASN A 296 7.81 -6.43 -38.72
N CYS A 297 8.44 -6.85 -37.62
CA CYS A 297 8.08 -6.45 -36.26
C CYS A 297 8.81 -5.15 -35.85
N ASP A 298 8.07 -4.17 -35.32
CA ASP A 298 8.61 -2.89 -34.82
C ASP A 298 9.36 -3.02 -33.48
N THR A 299 9.31 -4.19 -32.83
CA THR A 299 10.02 -4.39 -31.57
C THR A 299 11.49 -4.62 -31.86
N GLU A 300 12.31 -3.58 -31.66
CA GLU A 300 13.75 -3.61 -31.93
C GLU A 300 14.46 -4.80 -31.26
N LYS A 301 14.03 -5.16 -30.04
CA LYS A 301 14.54 -6.35 -29.33
C LYS A 301 14.27 -7.67 -30.05
N PHE A 302 13.18 -7.80 -30.79
CA PHE A 302 12.87 -9.01 -31.55
C PHE A 302 13.53 -8.99 -32.93
N HIS A 303 13.65 -7.80 -33.55
CA HIS A 303 14.37 -7.64 -34.81
C HIS A 303 15.85 -8.02 -34.66
N GLN A 304 16.48 -7.62 -33.55
CA GLN A 304 17.86 -7.98 -33.21
C GLN A 304 18.08 -9.50 -33.02
N LEU A 305 17.02 -10.29 -32.85
CA LEU A 305 17.12 -11.74 -32.66
C LEU A 305 17.03 -12.55 -33.94
N ILE A 306 16.71 -11.95 -35.08
CA ILE A 306 16.49 -12.68 -36.34
C ILE A 306 17.75 -13.46 -36.73
N GLU A 307 18.90 -12.79 -36.74
CA GLU A 307 20.18 -13.41 -37.07
C GLU A 307 20.63 -14.42 -35.99
N PRO A 308 20.60 -14.09 -34.67
CA PRO A 308 20.86 -15.06 -33.60
C PRO A 308 19.98 -16.32 -33.67
N LEU A 309 18.67 -16.16 -33.88
CA LEU A 309 17.73 -17.28 -33.96
C LEU A 309 18.05 -18.18 -35.15
N TYR A 310 18.35 -17.60 -36.32
CA TYR A 310 18.72 -18.36 -37.50
C TYR A 310 20.01 -19.15 -37.28
N ASN A 311 21.06 -18.48 -36.81
CA ASN A 311 22.40 -19.05 -36.61
C ASN A 311 22.45 -20.11 -35.50
N VAL A 312 21.51 -20.06 -34.54
CA VAL A 312 21.41 -21.03 -33.45
C VAL A 312 20.47 -22.19 -33.80
N ASN A 313 19.30 -21.92 -34.37
CA ASN A 313 18.31 -22.96 -34.64
C ASN A 313 18.81 -23.93 -35.73
N GLN A 314 19.51 -23.43 -36.76
CA GLN A 314 19.99 -24.27 -37.85
C GLN A 314 20.97 -25.37 -37.37
N PRO A 315 22.09 -25.07 -36.66
CA PRO A 315 22.98 -26.11 -36.16
C PRO A 315 22.32 -27.05 -35.17
N LEU A 316 21.43 -26.56 -34.30
CA LEU A 316 20.71 -27.41 -33.35
C LEU A 316 19.78 -28.39 -34.08
N GLN A 317 19.04 -27.93 -35.08
CA GLN A 317 18.17 -28.80 -35.87
C GLN A 317 18.97 -29.82 -36.70
N GLU A 318 19.99 -29.38 -37.44
CA GLU A 318 20.73 -30.23 -38.37
C GLU A 318 21.67 -31.21 -37.67
N LYS A 319 22.38 -30.78 -36.62
CA LYS A 319 23.41 -31.59 -35.98
C LYS A 319 22.92 -32.30 -34.73
N ILE A 320 21.89 -31.80 -34.05
CA ILE A 320 21.33 -32.45 -32.84
C ILE A 320 19.95 -33.04 -33.14
N TRP A 321 18.90 -32.25 -33.31
CA TRP A 321 17.52 -32.73 -33.22
C TRP A 321 17.09 -33.67 -34.35
N LYS A 322 17.65 -33.51 -35.55
CA LYS A 322 17.38 -34.39 -36.71
C LYS A 322 18.43 -35.50 -36.90
N THR A 323 19.47 -35.54 -36.05
CA THR A 323 20.55 -36.52 -36.14
C THR A 323 20.23 -37.75 -35.31
N ASP A 324 20.48 -38.93 -35.88
CA ASP A 324 20.32 -40.20 -35.17
C ASP A 324 21.59 -40.55 -34.39
N PHE A 325 21.50 -40.53 -33.05
CA PHE A 325 22.59 -40.94 -32.17
C PHE A 325 22.37 -42.36 -31.64
N LYS A 326 23.42 -43.20 -31.70
CA LYS A 326 23.42 -44.54 -31.10
C LYS A 326 23.99 -44.56 -29.68
N GLY A 327 24.79 -43.57 -29.30
CA GLY A 327 25.50 -43.54 -28.02
C GLY A 327 25.66 -42.12 -27.46
N MET A 328 25.67 -42.01 -26.14
CA MET A 328 25.81 -40.74 -25.42
C MET A 328 27.12 -40.02 -25.71
N CYS A 329 28.24 -40.71 -25.92
CA CYS A 329 29.51 -40.05 -26.23
C CYS A 329 29.49 -39.35 -27.59
N VAL A 330 28.79 -39.94 -28.57
CA VAL A 330 28.63 -39.32 -29.89
C VAL A 330 27.81 -38.05 -29.79
N LEU A 331 26.70 -38.08 -29.05
CA LEU A 331 25.89 -36.90 -28.76
C LEU A 331 26.72 -35.81 -28.05
N ALA A 332 27.45 -36.18 -27.00
CA ALA A 332 28.28 -35.26 -26.23
C ALA A 332 29.37 -34.60 -27.09
N ARG A 333 30.05 -35.37 -27.95
CA ARG A 333 31.04 -34.84 -28.89
C ARG A 333 30.41 -33.91 -29.91
N THR A 334 29.27 -34.26 -30.48
CA THR A 334 28.57 -33.38 -31.44
C THR A 334 28.16 -32.06 -30.80
N VAL A 335 27.68 -32.07 -29.56
CA VAL A 335 27.38 -30.85 -28.80
C VAL A 335 28.63 -29.98 -28.61
N LEU A 336 29.75 -30.58 -28.20
CA LEU A 336 31.02 -29.86 -28.06
C LEU A 336 31.55 -29.34 -29.40
N THR A 337 31.39 -30.09 -30.49
CA THR A 337 31.78 -29.67 -31.83
C THR A 337 31.00 -28.45 -32.29
N ILE A 338 29.69 -28.38 -32.03
CA ILE A 338 28.87 -27.20 -32.34
C ILE A 338 29.38 -25.97 -31.58
N MET A 339 29.74 -26.14 -30.31
CA MET A 339 30.29 -25.06 -29.48
C MET A 339 31.68 -24.61 -29.98
N LYS A 340 32.48 -25.52 -30.53
CA LYS A 340 33.84 -25.25 -31.01
C LYS A 340 33.89 -24.66 -32.41
N GLU A 341 33.01 -25.08 -33.31
CA GLU A 341 33.02 -24.66 -34.73
C GLU A 341 32.46 -23.25 -34.96
N ASN A 342 31.81 -22.64 -33.98
CA ASN A 342 31.19 -21.34 -34.13
C ASN A 342 31.38 -20.48 -32.87
N GLU A 343 32.43 -19.65 -32.86
CA GLU A 343 32.75 -18.73 -31.76
C GLU A 343 31.59 -17.78 -31.42
N THR A 344 30.74 -17.44 -32.40
CA THR A 344 29.58 -16.55 -32.21
C THR A 344 28.31 -17.27 -31.74
N PHE A 345 28.23 -18.60 -31.90
CA PHE A 345 27.06 -19.40 -31.52
C PHE A 345 26.74 -19.26 -30.04
N VAL A 346 27.78 -19.19 -29.21
CA VAL A 346 27.69 -19.04 -27.76
C VAL A 346 26.95 -17.76 -27.37
N MET A 347 27.41 -16.63 -27.90
CA MET A 347 26.80 -15.33 -27.65
C MET A 347 25.37 -15.25 -28.21
N GLN A 348 25.14 -15.82 -29.40
CA GLN A 348 23.82 -15.80 -30.05
C GLN A 348 22.82 -16.69 -29.32
N LEU A 349 23.23 -17.86 -28.82
CA LEU A 349 22.38 -18.74 -28.01
C LEU A 349 21.99 -18.05 -26.71
N GLU A 350 22.93 -17.36 -26.06
CA GLU A 350 22.64 -16.58 -24.86
C GLU A 350 21.61 -15.46 -25.13
N GLN A 351 21.74 -14.75 -26.25
CA GLN A 351 20.78 -13.72 -26.66
C GLN A 351 19.38 -14.31 -26.88
N CYS A 352 19.28 -15.46 -27.55
CA CYS A 352 18.00 -16.14 -27.79
C CYS A 352 17.35 -16.60 -26.47
N LEU A 353 18.13 -17.11 -25.52
CA LEU A 353 17.62 -17.62 -24.25
C LEU A 353 17.31 -16.52 -23.22
N LYS A 354 17.80 -15.29 -23.37
CA LYS A 354 17.45 -14.16 -22.46
C LYS A 354 16.05 -13.59 -22.70
N VAL A 355 15.45 -13.87 -23.83
CA VAL A 355 14.19 -13.26 -24.27
C VAL A 355 12.99 -14.01 -23.70
N ASP A 356 11.87 -13.32 -23.55
CA ASP A 356 10.58 -13.95 -23.24
C ASP A 356 10.11 -14.76 -24.47
N LEU A 357 10.38 -16.07 -24.42
CA LEU A 357 10.05 -17.00 -25.50
C LEU A 357 8.54 -17.09 -25.73
N HIS A 358 7.71 -16.85 -24.71
CA HIS A 358 6.26 -16.86 -24.86
C HIS A 358 5.76 -15.63 -25.63
N ALA A 359 6.31 -14.45 -25.32
CA ALA A 359 6.04 -13.23 -26.09
C ALA A 359 6.52 -13.37 -27.55
N LEU A 360 7.71 -13.96 -27.76
CA LEU A 360 8.26 -14.22 -29.09
C LEU A 360 7.36 -15.18 -29.89
N LEU A 361 6.95 -16.31 -29.31
CA LEU A 361 6.05 -17.28 -29.94
C LEU A 361 4.68 -16.69 -30.28
N ARG A 362 4.17 -15.75 -29.47
CA ARG A 362 2.92 -15.05 -29.79
C ARG A 362 3.04 -14.22 -31.06
N VAL A 363 4.17 -13.53 -31.26
CA VAL A 363 4.45 -12.79 -32.50
C VAL A 363 4.62 -13.73 -33.70
N MET A 364 5.22 -14.92 -33.47
CA MET A 364 5.48 -15.91 -34.53
C MET A 364 4.23 -16.69 -34.96
N LYS A 365 3.22 -16.89 -34.09
CA LYS A 365 2.03 -17.73 -34.35
C LYS A 365 0.94 -16.98 -35.15
N LYS A 366 0.28 -17.69 -36.10
CA LYS A 366 -0.84 -17.22 -36.95
C LYS A 366 -2.17 -16.98 -36.22
N GLY A 367 -2.31 -17.41 -34.95
CA GLY A 367 -3.59 -17.56 -34.27
C GLY A 367 -4.42 -16.28 -34.10
N ASP A 368 -3.77 -15.11 -34.07
CA ASP A 368 -4.44 -13.82 -33.81
C ASP A 368 -4.70 -12.98 -35.06
N ASP A 369 -4.22 -13.37 -36.26
CA ASP A 369 -4.31 -12.52 -37.48
C ASP A 369 -5.77 -12.19 -37.85
N VAL A 370 -6.71 -13.14 -37.68
CA VAL A 370 -8.15 -12.92 -37.94
C VAL A 370 -8.77 -11.96 -36.92
N MET A 371 -8.37 -12.06 -35.65
CA MET A 371 -8.88 -11.19 -34.59
C MET A 371 -8.30 -9.78 -34.71
N VAL A 372 -7.01 -9.68 -35.00
CA VAL A 372 -6.29 -8.42 -35.24
C VAL A 372 -6.88 -7.70 -36.44
N GLN A 373 -7.11 -8.40 -37.57
CA GLN A 373 -7.73 -7.79 -38.74
C GLN A 373 -9.16 -7.33 -38.44
N LYS A 374 -9.97 -8.15 -37.77
CA LYS A 374 -11.32 -7.76 -37.35
C LYS A 374 -11.30 -6.51 -36.48
N LYS A 375 -10.33 -6.40 -35.55
CA LYS A 375 -10.18 -5.23 -34.67
C LYS A 375 -9.67 -4.01 -35.43
N LYS A 376 -8.80 -4.18 -36.42
CA LYS A 376 -8.38 -3.11 -37.34
C LYS A 376 -9.59 -2.55 -38.09
N ASP A 377 -10.38 -3.43 -38.70
CA ASP A 377 -11.58 -3.04 -39.45
C ASP A 377 -12.60 -2.32 -38.55
N GLU A 378 -12.74 -2.76 -37.30
CA GLU A 378 -13.58 -2.10 -36.29
C GLU A 378 -13.13 -0.66 -36.01
N PHE A 379 -11.82 -0.42 -35.87
CA PHE A 379 -11.27 0.93 -35.65
C PHE A 379 -11.33 1.81 -36.90
N VAL A 380 -11.14 1.24 -38.09
CA VAL A 380 -11.32 1.96 -39.38
C VAL A 380 -12.77 2.38 -39.55
N GLN A 381 -13.72 1.48 -39.25
CA GLN A 381 -15.15 1.79 -39.25
C GLN A 381 -15.49 2.87 -38.22
N ALA A 382 -14.94 2.76 -37.00
CA ALA A 382 -15.14 3.76 -35.98
C ALA A 382 -14.57 5.12 -36.37
N HIS A 383 -13.45 5.18 -37.11
CA HIS A 383 -12.89 6.44 -37.60
C HIS A 383 -13.81 7.12 -38.62
N GLN A 384 -14.45 6.35 -39.50
CA GLN A 384 -15.29 6.90 -40.57
C GLN A 384 -16.67 7.38 -40.09
N GLN A 385 -17.29 6.65 -39.16
CA GLN A 385 -18.69 6.86 -38.78
C GLN A 385 -18.95 6.80 -37.26
N GLY A 386 -17.88 6.79 -36.46
CA GLY A 386 -17.98 6.72 -35.01
C GLY A 386 -17.97 8.09 -34.34
N ASP A 387 -18.39 8.07 -33.09
CA ASP A 387 -18.49 9.24 -32.23
C ASP A 387 -17.86 8.93 -30.87
N TRP A 388 -16.94 9.79 -30.45
CA TRP A 388 -16.47 9.85 -29.08
C TRP A 388 -17.54 10.49 -28.21
N LEU A 389 -18.04 9.74 -27.24
CA LEU A 389 -19.07 10.15 -26.30
C LEU A 389 -18.45 10.37 -24.95
N PHE A 390 -18.74 11.54 -24.39
CA PHE A 390 -18.41 11.86 -23.02
C PHE A 390 -19.67 12.06 -22.21
N ASP A 391 -19.83 11.28 -21.15
CA ASP A 391 -20.94 11.41 -20.22
C ASP A 391 -20.93 12.79 -19.54
N ASP A 392 -22.12 13.22 -19.12
CA ASP A 392 -22.31 14.49 -18.42
C ASP A 392 -22.06 14.35 -16.91
N TYR A 393 -22.00 15.51 -16.24
CA TYR A 393 -21.82 15.57 -14.79
C TYR A 393 -22.85 14.74 -14.04
N ASP A 394 -24.15 14.85 -14.36
CA ASP A 394 -25.19 14.15 -13.60
C ASP A 394 -25.08 12.62 -13.74
N THR A 395 -24.72 12.13 -14.92
CA THR A 395 -24.47 10.71 -15.20
C THR A 395 -23.28 10.21 -14.40
N ILE A 396 -22.14 10.92 -14.47
CA ILE A 396 -20.90 10.53 -13.78
C ILE A 396 -21.04 10.67 -12.27
N TYR A 397 -21.66 11.74 -11.78
CA TYR A 397 -21.85 12.03 -10.37
C TYR A 397 -22.80 11.04 -9.69
N SER A 398 -23.84 10.58 -10.40
CA SER A 398 -24.71 9.50 -9.90
C SER A 398 -23.98 8.16 -9.79
N ALA A 399 -23.04 7.89 -10.70
CA ALA A 399 -22.17 6.72 -10.69
C ALA A 399 -21.04 6.83 -9.65
N TYR A 400 -20.53 8.05 -9.38
CA TYR A 400 -19.37 8.35 -8.53
C TYR A 400 -19.47 7.76 -7.11
N SER A 401 -20.68 7.62 -6.58
CA SER A 401 -20.96 6.92 -5.31
C SER A 401 -20.48 5.45 -5.27
N ARG A 402 -20.12 4.86 -6.42
CA ARG A 402 -19.69 3.45 -6.55
C ARG A 402 -18.30 3.27 -7.15
N LEU A 403 -17.65 4.34 -7.60
CA LEU A 403 -16.42 4.24 -8.40
C LEU A 403 -15.19 4.15 -7.51
N LYS A 404 -14.73 2.91 -7.31
CA LYS A 404 -13.35 2.64 -6.92
C LYS A 404 -12.46 2.80 -8.15
N SER A 405 -11.45 3.66 -8.04
CA SER A 405 -10.30 3.82 -8.95
C SER A 405 -10.57 4.50 -10.30
N GLY A 406 -9.81 5.59 -10.55
CA GLY A 406 -9.22 6.11 -11.80
C GLY A 406 -9.64 5.70 -13.22
N ARG A 407 -10.82 5.12 -13.46
CA ARG A 407 -11.23 4.61 -14.77
C ARG A 407 -11.98 5.67 -15.56
N TYR A 408 -11.71 5.71 -16.86
CA TYR A 408 -12.37 6.58 -17.86
C TYR A 408 -13.80 6.09 -18.19
N GLU A 409 -14.61 5.74 -17.19
CA GLU A 409 -15.90 5.05 -17.39
C GLU A 409 -16.93 5.90 -18.13
N GLY A 410 -16.84 7.22 -18.04
CA GLY A 410 -17.69 8.14 -18.80
C GLY A 410 -17.19 8.46 -20.21
N LEU A 411 -16.12 7.80 -20.71
CA LEU A 411 -15.61 7.96 -22.07
C LEU A 411 -15.84 6.65 -22.86
N SER A 412 -16.46 6.78 -24.04
CA SER A 412 -16.72 5.64 -24.91
C SER A 412 -16.70 6.03 -26.39
N LEU A 413 -16.48 5.05 -27.26
CA LEU A 413 -16.53 5.19 -28.70
C LEU A 413 -17.73 4.43 -29.24
N GLN A 414 -18.69 5.14 -29.84
CA GLN A 414 -19.90 4.53 -30.40
C GLN A 414 -19.88 4.58 -31.93
N PHE A 415 -20.16 3.46 -32.59
CA PHE A 415 -20.32 3.37 -34.05
C PHE A 415 -21.29 2.23 -34.39
N GLY A 416 -22.31 2.50 -35.22
CA GLY A 416 -23.37 1.55 -35.50
C GLY A 416 -24.09 1.08 -34.22
N SER A 417 -24.19 -0.24 -34.03
CA SER A 417 -24.71 -0.86 -32.80
C SER A 417 -23.66 -1.06 -31.70
N ASN A 418 -22.39 -0.81 -32.00
CA ASN A 418 -21.29 -1.09 -31.09
C ASN A 418 -20.98 0.14 -30.24
N LYS A 419 -20.65 -0.11 -28.97
CA LYS A 419 -20.15 0.89 -28.03
C LYS A 419 -18.96 0.26 -27.31
N LEU A 420 -17.78 0.82 -27.55
CA LEU A 420 -16.54 0.40 -26.90
C LEU A 420 -16.26 1.28 -25.68
N THR A 421 -16.00 0.66 -24.56
CA THR A 421 -15.51 1.30 -23.33
C THR A 421 -14.01 1.58 -23.42
N CYS A 422 -13.50 2.50 -22.60
CA CYS A 422 -12.05 2.76 -22.56
C CYS A 422 -11.19 1.52 -22.33
N GLU A 423 -11.60 0.59 -21.46
CA GLU A 423 -10.85 -0.65 -21.20
C GLU A 423 -10.81 -1.55 -22.44
N GLU A 424 -11.93 -1.67 -23.16
CA GLU A 424 -11.99 -2.45 -24.40
C GLU A 424 -11.16 -1.79 -25.52
N ILE A 425 -11.11 -0.45 -25.57
CA ILE A 425 -10.30 0.30 -26.51
C ILE A 425 -8.81 0.10 -26.18
N GLU A 426 -8.38 0.28 -24.94
CA GLU A 426 -6.99 0.07 -24.51
C GLU A 426 -6.53 -1.36 -24.80
N HIS A 427 -7.36 -2.35 -24.45
CA HIS A 427 -7.07 -3.74 -24.77
C HIS A 427 -6.96 -3.98 -26.28
N SER A 428 -7.86 -3.39 -27.09
CA SER A 428 -7.82 -3.52 -28.55
C SER A 428 -6.59 -2.84 -29.13
N ILE A 429 -6.17 -1.68 -28.61
CA ILE A 429 -4.96 -0.98 -29.03
C ILE A 429 -3.71 -1.80 -28.72
N ASP A 430 -3.63 -2.43 -27.55
CA ASP A 430 -2.49 -3.28 -27.18
C ASP A 430 -2.38 -4.51 -28.11
N LEU A 431 -3.51 -5.12 -28.48
CA LEU A 431 -3.56 -6.20 -29.47
C LEU A 431 -3.11 -5.71 -30.86
N LEU A 432 -3.59 -4.56 -31.31
CA LEU A 432 -3.26 -4.00 -32.63
C LEU A 432 -1.79 -3.55 -32.72
N LYS A 433 -1.21 -3.01 -31.64
CA LYS A 433 0.20 -2.62 -31.57
C LYS A 433 1.14 -3.81 -31.80
N LEU A 434 0.76 -4.99 -31.31
CA LEU A 434 1.54 -6.22 -31.42
C LEU A 434 1.30 -6.99 -32.73
N GLY A 435 0.10 -6.86 -33.32
CA GLY A 435 -0.33 -7.68 -34.46
C GLY A 435 -0.28 -7.01 -35.84
N LEU A 436 -0.25 -5.68 -35.94
CA LEU A 436 -0.23 -4.97 -37.23
C LEU A 436 1.17 -4.61 -37.72
N THR A 437 1.34 -4.59 -39.05
CA THR A 437 2.54 -4.04 -39.70
C THR A 437 2.56 -2.50 -39.63
N SER A 438 3.73 -1.90 -39.85
CA SER A 438 3.92 -0.43 -39.82
C SER A 438 3.06 0.32 -40.85
N GLU A 439 2.74 -0.30 -41.99
CA GLU A 439 1.87 0.28 -43.01
C GLU A 439 0.40 0.22 -42.60
N GLU A 440 -0.04 -0.91 -42.05
CA GLU A 440 -1.43 -1.09 -41.57
C GLU A 440 -1.76 -0.24 -40.34
N LYS A 441 -0.76 0.11 -39.53
CA LYS A 441 -0.92 1.01 -38.39
C LYS A 441 -1.34 2.42 -38.80
N LYS A 442 -0.95 2.89 -39.99
CA LYS A 442 -1.31 4.23 -40.49
C LYS A 442 -2.82 4.40 -40.61
N ASP A 443 -3.55 3.33 -40.92
CA ASP A 443 -5.01 3.35 -41.07
C ASP A 443 -5.74 3.67 -39.76
N ILE A 444 -5.11 3.41 -38.61
CA ILE A 444 -5.71 3.57 -37.27
C ILE A 444 -4.96 4.56 -36.37
N GLU A 445 -3.80 5.07 -36.80
CA GLU A 445 -2.96 5.99 -36.03
C GLU A 445 -3.72 7.27 -35.62
N THR A 446 -4.57 7.78 -36.52
CA THR A 446 -5.37 8.98 -36.26
C THR A 446 -6.36 8.76 -35.12
N ILE A 447 -7.11 7.65 -35.13
CA ILE A 447 -8.12 7.38 -34.09
C ILE A 447 -7.47 7.01 -32.75
N ILE A 448 -6.29 6.37 -32.75
CA ILE A 448 -5.48 6.16 -31.54
C ILE A 448 -5.00 7.50 -30.96
N SER A 449 -4.54 8.42 -31.80
CA SER A 449 -4.13 9.77 -31.36
C SER A 449 -5.32 10.56 -30.80
N GLN A 450 -6.48 10.47 -31.43
CA GLN A 450 -7.71 11.06 -30.91
C GLN A 450 -8.07 10.48 -29.53
N PHE A 451 -7.91 9.17 -29.33
CA PHE A 451 -8.20 8.52 -28.05
C PHE A 451 -7.38 9.10 -26.90
N GLU A 452 -6.08 9.34 -27.09
CA GLU A 452 -5.22 9.97 -26.07
C GLU A 452 -5.69 11.40 -25.75
N ILE A 453 -6.04 12.19 -26.76
CA ILE A 453 -6.57 13.54 -26.55
C ILE A 453 -7.94 13.50 -25.85
N CYS A 454 -8.79 12.52 -26.17
CA CYS A 454 -10.06 12.29 -25.49
C CYS A 454 -9.85 11.96 -24.00
N LYS A 455 -8.85 11.15 -23.64
CA LYS A 455 -8.49 10.91 -22.24
C LYS A 455 -8.09 12.19 -21.52
N ASP A 456 -7.29 13.04 -22.16
CA ASP A 456 -6.93 14.35 -21.61
C ASP A 456 -8.14 15.27 -21.40
N ILE A 457 -9.03 15.38 -22.41
CA ILE A 457 -10.27 16.16 -22.31
C ILE A 457 -11.14 15.64 -21.17
N TYR A 458 -11.27 14.31 -21.04
CA TYR A 458 -12.02 13.69 -19.95
C TYR A 458 -11.42 14.06 -18.59
N ALA A 459 -10.10 13.92 -18.42
CA ALA A 459 -9.41 14.26 -17.18
C ALA A 459 -9.61 15.74 -16.80
N ILE A 460 -9.52 16.68 -17.75
CA ILE A 460 -9.76 18.11 -17.51
C ILE A 460 -11.21 18.36 -17.09
N ARG A 461 -12.18 17.68 -17.71
CA ARG A 461 -13.60 17.78 -17.34
C ARG A 461 -13.85 17.25 -15.93
N MET A 462 -13.22 16.13 -15.57
CA MET A 462 -13.25 15.60 -14.21
C MET A 462 -12.70 16.61 -13.20
N ASP A 463 -11.53 17.20 -13.45
CA ASP A 463 -10.95 18.23 -12.58
C ASP A 463 -11.88 19.47 -12.46
N TYR A 464 -12.54 19.88 -13.54
CA TYR A 464 -13.53 20.98 -13.53
C TYR A 464 -14.74 20.67 -12.65
N TRP A 465 -15.27 19.46 -12.73
CA TRP A 465 -16.43 19.02 -11.94
C TRP A 465 -16.08 18.72 -10.49
N GLU A 466 -14.91 18.15 -10.21
CA GLU A 466 -14.42 17.97 -8.84
C GLU A 466 -14.27 19.31 -8.13
N LYS A 467 -13.93 20.38 -8.85
CA LYS A 467 -13.89 21.76 -8.35
C LYS A 467 -15.23 22.50 -8.43
N GLY A 468 -16.36 21.78 -8.61
CA GLY A 468 -17.72 22.31 -8.49
C GLY A 468 -18.26 23.09 -9.70
N GLY A 469 -17.60 23.00 -10.85
CA GLY A 469 -18.12 23.52 -12.10
C GLY A 469 -19.38 22.76 -12.54
N THR A 470 -20.45 23.46 -12.95
CA THR A 470 -21.68 22.83 -13.45
C THR A 470 -22.12 23.55 -14.73
N SER A 471 -21.93 22.94 -15.91
CA SER A 471 -22.28 23.57 -17.18
C SER A 471 -23.43 22.81 -17.84
N SER A 472 -24.50 23.51 -18.23
CA SER A 472 -25.69 22.87 -18.81
C SER A 472 -25.48 22.31 -20.23
N GLN A 473 -24.28 22.47 -20.80
CA GLN A 473 -23.87 21.96 -22.12
C GLN A 473 -22.91 20.78 -22.00
N ASP A 474 -22.91 20.06 -20.87
CA ASP A 474 -21.86 19.10 -20.54
C ASP A 474 -21.88 17.78 -21.34
N LYS A 475 -22.89 17.49 -22.16
CA LYS A 475 -22.78 16.36 -23.11
C LYS A 475 -21.88 16.75 -24.28
N LEU A 476 -20.66 16.21 -24.28
CA LEU A 476 -19.71 16.40 -25.36
C LEU A 476 -19.75 15.19 -26.28
N LYS A 477 -19.89 15.47 -27.58
CA LYS A 477 -19.84 14.48 -28.64
C LYS A 477 -18.85 14.96 -29.70
N LEU A 478 -17.85 14.14 -30.03
CA LEU A 478 -16.86 14.45 -31.06
C LEU A 478 -16.86 13.34 -32.11
N ALA A 479 -17.19 13.69 -33.36
CA ALA A 479 -17.11 12.74 -34.46
C ALA A 479 -15.67 12.27 -34.65
N ALA A 480 -15.43 10.97 -34.72
CA ALA A 480 -14.11 10.38 -34.94
C ALA A 480 -13.57 10.69 -36.35
N SER A 481 -14.45 11.08 -37.28
CA SER A 481 -14.07 11.56 -38.62
C SER A 481 -13.44 12.96 -38.59
N ASN A 482 -13.51 13.68 -37.47
CA ASN A 482 -12.92 15.01 -37.35
C ASN A 482 -11.38 14.93 -37.32
N PRO A 483 -10.68 15.94 -37.87
CA PRO A 483 -9.23 15.97 -37.82
C PRO A 483 -8.74 16.26 -36.38
N ILE A 484 -7.53 15.78 -36.04
CA ILE A 484 -6.91 15.96 -34.71
C ILE A 484 -6.97 17.41 -34.18
N PRO A 485 -6.74 18.48 -34.99
CA PRO A 485 -6.85 19.87 -34.52
C PRO A 485 -8.21 20.25 -33.89
N ASN A 486 -9.31 19.58 -34.29
CA ASN A 486 -10.61 19.81 -33.66
C ASN A 486 -10.63 19.30 -32.21
N PHE A 487 -10.00 18.15 -31.95
CA PHE A 487 -9.87 17.58 -30.61
C PHE A 487 -8.95 18.46 -29.74
N GLU A 488 -7.82 18.92 -30.28
CA GLU A 488 -6.92 19.84 -29.57
C GLU A 488 -7.60 21.17 -29.24
N SER A 489 -8.40 21.72 -30.16
CA SER A 489 -9.17 22.94 -29.91
C SER A 489 -10.17 22.74 -28.76
N GLN A 490 -10.82 21.58 -28.69
CA GLN A 490 -11.71 21.23 -27.59
C GLN A 490 -10.96 21.07 -26.26
N LYS A 491 -9.78 20.46 -26.28
CA LYS A 491 -8.89 20.37 -25.11
C LYS A 491 -8.50 21.76 -24.61
N ILE A 492 -8.06 22.65 -25.48
CA ILE A 492 -7.71 24.05 -25.13
C ILE A 492 -8.90 24.78 -24.52
N MET A 493 -10.08 24.68 -25.13
CA MET A 493 -11.31 25.29 -24.61
C MET A 493 -11.62 24.82 -23.17
N TRP A 494 -11.50 23.52 -22.89
CA TRP A 494 -11.73 22.99 -21.54
C TRP A 494 -10.64 23.41 -20.55
N VAL A 495 -9.37 23.49 -20.98
CA VAL A 495 -8.27 24.02 -20.15
C VAL A 495 -8.55 25.47 -19.76
N GLU A 496 -8.98 26.32 -20.70
CA GLU A 496 -9.31 27.72 -20.46
C GLU A 496 -10.52 27.85 -19.52
N LYS A 497 -11.55 27.03 -19.73
CA LYS A 497 -12.74 26.99 -18.87
C LYS A 497 -12.39 26.61 -17.43
N LEU A 498 -11.55 25.59 -17.23
CA LEU A 498 -11.05 25.20 -15.91
C LEU A 498 -10.21 26.32 -15.27
N LYS A 499 -9.31 26.94 -16.03
CA LYS A 499 -8.49 28.07 -15.54
C LYS A 499 -9.35 29.25 -15.10
N GLN A 500 -10.34 29.63 -15.91
CA GLN A 500 -11.26 30.73 -15.59
C GLN A 500 -12.10 30.40 -14.36
N TRP A 501 -12.65 29.18 -14.28
CA TRP A 501 -13.41 28.73 -13.12
C TRP A 501 -12.60 28.76 -11.82
N ASN A 502 -11.36 28.27 -11.86
CA ASN A 502 -10.45 28.31 -10.71
C ASN A 502 -10.15 29.74 -10.27
N LYS A 503 -9.95 30.66 -11.24
CA LYS A 503 -9.75 32.07 -10.96
C LYS A 503 -10.98 32.69 -10.27
N ASP A 504 -12.17 32.48 -10.83
CA ASP A 504 -13.43 33.00 -10.29
C ASP A 504 -13.71 32.46 -8.88
N CYS A 505 -13.45 31.17 -8.64
CA CYS A 505 -13.57 30.52 -7.33
C CYS A 505 -12.65 31.16 -6.29
N ILE A 506 -11.39 31.42 -6.66
CA ILE A 506 -10.41 32.06 -5.78
C ILE A 506 -10.84 33.51 -5.48
N GLU A 507 -11.22 34.29 -6.50
CA GLU A 507 -11.70 35.67 -6.32
C GLU A 507 -12.94 35.71 -5.42
N LEU A 508 -13.87 34.76 -5.60
CA LEU A 508 -15.06 34.62 -4.77
C LEU A 508 -14.71 34.36 -3.30
N ARG A 509 -13.78 33.44 -3.02
CA ARG A 509 -13.31 33.14 -1.65
C ARG A 509 -12.57 34.32 -1.02
N HIS A 510 -11.83 35.12 -1.80
CA HIS A 510 -11.22 36.35 -1.29
C HIS A 510 -12.27 37.41 -0.92
N LYS A 511 -13.34 37.52 -1.72
CA LYS A 511 -14.46 38.43 -1.44
C LYS A 511 -15.32 37.96 -0.26
N TYR A 512 -15.50 36.65 -0.10
CA TYR A 512 -16.27 36.02 0.96
C TYR A 512 -15.47 34.88 1.61
N PRO A 513 -14.57 35.19 2.57
CA PRO A 513 -13.72 34.17 3.22
C PRO A 513 -14.47 33.01 3.88
N CYS A 514 -15.72 33.24 4.31
CA CYS A 514 -16.59 32.19 4.85
C CYS A 514 -16.85 31.03 3.87
N LEU A 515 -16.71 31.26 2.55
CA LEU A 515 -16.87 30.22 1.54
C LEU A 515 -15.68 29.24 1.49
N ALA A 516 -14.55 29.54 2.16
CA ALA A 516 -13.45 28.59 2.31
C ALA A 516 -13.76 27.46 3.33
N TYR A 517 -14.95 27.45 3.95
CA TYR A 517 -15.42 26.39 4.84
C TYR A 517 -16.11 25.25 4.09
N PHE A 518 -16.28 25.40 2.77
CA PHE A 518 -17.02 24.50 1.92
C PHE A 518 -16.28 24.30 0.59
N THR A 519 -16.34 23.08 0.05
CA THR A 519 -15.97 22.83 -1.35
C THR A 519 -16.99 23.47 -2.29
N MET A 520 -16.62 23.77 -3.53
CA MET A 520 -17.57 24.36 -4.48
C MET A 520 -18.73 23.41 -4.79
N ASN A 521 -18.49 22.10 -4.77
CA ASN A 521 -19.55 21.09 -4.87
C ASN A 521 -20.55 21.17 -3.69
N GLU A 522 -20.06 21.32 -2.45
CA GLU A 522 -20.92 21.54 -1.29
C GLU A 522 -21.72 22.85 -1.41
N ILE A 523 -21.09 23.95 -1.86
CA ILE A 523 -21.77 25.24 -2.06
C ILE A 523 -22.89 25.08 -3.10
N GLN A 524 -22.63 24.43 -4.23
CA GLN A 524 -23.63 24.15 -5.27
C GLN A 524 -24.79 23.31 -4.72
N GLN A 525 -24.49 22.30 -3.91
CA GLN A 525 -25.52 21.46 -3.28
C GLN A 525 -26.36 22.26 -2.27
N LEU A 526 -25.74 23.10 -1.45
CA LEU A 526 -26.43 24.00 -0.53
C LEU A 526 -27.35 24.97 -1.26
N VAL A 527 -26.93 25.51 -2.41
CA VAL A 527 -27.81 26.36 -3.25
C VAL A 527 -29.03 25.58 -3.73
N LYS A 528 -28.84 24.33 -4.22
CA LYS A 528 -29.95 23.45 -4.64
C LYS A 528 -30.91 23.17 -3.48
N ASP A 529 -30.38 22.85 -2.30
CA ASP A 529 -31.18 22.54 -1.12
C ASP A 529 -31.91 23.77 -0.58
N LEU A 530 -31.28 24.96 -0.56
CA LEU A 530 -31.93 26.21 -0.17
C LEU A 530 -33.08 26.57 -1.12
N ASN A 531 -32.88 26.47 -2.44
CA ASN A 531 -33.94 26.71 -3.42
C ASN A 531 -35.10 25.73 -3.24
N HIS A 532 -34.79 24.44 -3.02
CA HIS A 532 -35.81 23.42 -2.81
C HIS A 532 -36.61 23.65 -1.51
N ILE A 533 -35.93 23.95 -0.39
CA ILE A 533 -36.60 24.25 0.87
C ILE A 533 -37.48 25.50 0.73
N LYS A 534 -36.96 26.54 0.08
CA LYS A 534 -37.66 27.81 -0.12
C LYS A 534 -38.92 27.67 -1.00
N ALA A 535 -38.95 26.70 -1.90
CA ALA A 535 -40.11 26.38 -2.72
C ALA A 535 -41.27 25.76 -1.94
N HIS A 536 -41.02 25.26 -0.72
CA HIS A 536 -42.04 24.66 0.15
C HIS A 536 -42.64 25.65 1.14
N GLU A 537 -43.78 25.26 1.73
CA GLU A 537 -44.44 26.05 2.76
C GLU A 537 -43.54 26.24 4.00
N PRO A 538 -43.58 27.42 4.67
CA PRO A 538 -42.74 27.73 5.82
C PRO A 538 -42.79 26.70 6.96
N GLN A 539 -43.91 26.00 7.13
CA GLN A 539 -44.04 24.96 8.15
C GLN A 539 -43.06 23.78 7.99
N TYR A 540 -42.53 23.55 6.78
CA TYR A 540 -41.58 22.48 6.48
C TYR A 540 -40.11 22.95 6.48
N TRP A 541 -39.87 24.26 6.60
CA TRP A 541 -38.53 24.82 6.51
C TRP A 541 -37.62 24.30 7.62
N ASP A 542 -38.11 24.30 8.85
CA ASP A 542 -37.33 23.88 10.02
C ASP A 542 -36.87 22.42 9.92
N ILE A 543 -37.75 21.51 9.52
CA ILE A 543 -37.47 20.08 9.46
C ILE A 543 -36.55 19.70 8.29
N LEU A 544 -36.66 20.39 7.16
CA LEU A 544 -35.75 20.16 6.04
C LEU A 544 -34.38 20.78 6.35
N ALA A 545 -34.36 22.01 6.86
CA ALA A 545 -33.11 22.72 7.13
C ALA A 545 -32.30 22.10 8.27
N SER A 546 -32.94 21.46 9.26
CA SER A 546 -32.23 20.80 10.37
C SER A 546 -31.26 19.71 9.93
N LYS A 547 -31.49 19.07 8.77
CA LYS A 547 -30.56 18.11 8.17
C LYS A 547 -29.71 18.71 7.05
N TYR A 548 -30.32 19.45 6.14
CA TYR A 548 -29.64 19.82 4.88
C TYR A 548 -28.84 21.11 4.96
N ILE A 549 -29.13 22.00 5.92
CA ILE A 549 -28.51 23.33 6.00
C ILE A 549 -27.78 23.53 7.33
N VAL A 550 -28.41 23.19 8.45
CA VAL A 550 -27.88 23.48 9.80
C VAL A 550 -26.51 22.85 10.05
N PRO A 551 -26.24 21.57 9.71
CA PRO A 551 -24.90 20.98 9.92
C PRO A 551 -23.78 21.76 9.21
N PHE A 552 -24.04 22.25 7.99
CA PHE A 552 -23.08 23.08 7.26
C PHE A 552 -22.91 24.47 7.90
N LEU A 553 -23.99 25.10 8.38
CA LEU A 553 -23.89 26.35 9.13
C LEU A 553 -23.10 26.18 10.44
N GLN A 554 -23.14 24.99 11.05
CA GLN A 554 -22.40 24.69 12.28
C GLN A 554 -20.88 24.66 12.07
N ARG A 555 -20.38 24.47 10.83
CA ARG A 555 -18.98 24.73 10.49
C ARG A 555 -18.60 26.21 10.60
N LEU A 556 -19.54 27.13 10.35
CA LEU A 556 -19.31 28.57 10.49
C LEU A 556 -19.47 29.02 11.95
N ASP A 557 -20.46 28.49 12.66
CA ASP A 557 -20.69 28.73 14.09
C ASP A 557 -21.37 27.53 14.74
N TYR A 558 -20.64 26.83 15.64
CA TYR A 558 -21.12 25.58 16.25
C TYR A 558 -22.38 25.77 17.12
N GLN A 559 -22.72 27.01 17.49
CA GLN A 559 -23.89 27.33 18.32
C GLN A 559 -25.20 27.38 17.53
N ILE A 560 -25.15 27.35 16.20
CA ILE A 560 -26.34 27.43 15.36
C ILE A 560 -27.20 26.18 15.53
N GLN A 561 -28.49 26.38 15.77
CA GLN A 561 -29.52 25.33 15.92
C GLN A 561 -30.72 25.54 14.98
N ASP A 562 -30.69 26.62 14.19
CA ASP A 562 -31.78 27.04 13.31
C ASP A 562 -31.23 27.81 12.10
N ALA A 563 -31.86 27.59 10.93
CA ALA A 563 -31.50 28.23 9.68
C ALA A 563 -32.52 29.30 9.22
N SER A 564 -33.54 29.63 10.02
CA SER A 564 -34.62 30.55 9.65
C SER A 564 -34.10 31.88 9.12
N GLN A 565 -33.09 32.49 9.77
CA GLN A 565 -32.51 33.76 9.30
C GLN A 565 -31.86 33.65 7.91
N VAL A 566 -31.27 32.50 7.60
CA VAL A 566 -30.67 32.23 6.28
C VAL A 566 -31.79 32.05 5.26
N LEU A 567 -32.79 31.23 5.56
CA LEU A 567 -33.93 30.96 4.68
C LEU A 567 -34.76 32.22 4.38
N HIS A 568 -34.99 33.09 5.36
CA HIS A 568 -35.70 34.36 5.14
C HIS A 568 -34.94 35.32 4.22
N LYS A 569 -33.60 35.31 4.26
CA LYS A 569 -32.75 36.17 3.43
C LYS A 569 -32.50 35.59 2.05
N TRP A 570 -32.53 34.27 1.91
CA TRP A 570 -32.34 33.58 0.64
C TRP A 570 -33.44 33.93 -0.35
N LYS A 571 -33.07 34.55 -1.48
CA LYS A 571 -33.95 34.75 -2.62
C LYS A 571 -33.77 33.54 -3.55
N ASN A 572 -34.87 32.96 -4.04
CA ASN A 572 -34.79 31.78 -4.91
C ASN A 572 -33.97 32.13 -6.17
N GLN A 573 -32.83 31.47 -6.35
CA GLN A 573 -31.89 31.73 -7.44
C GLN A 573 -31.94 30.58 -8.44
N ASN A 574 -32.65 30.75 -9.55
CA ASN A 574 -32.73 29.74 -10.62
C ASN A 574 -31.51 29.76 -11.57
N SER A 575 -30.58 30.71 -11.42
CA SER A 575 -29.38 30.77 -12.27
C SER A 575 -28.30 29.79 -11.78
N LYS A 576 -27.76 28.97 -12.68
CA LYS A 576 -26.59 28.09 -12.44
C LYS A 576 -25.25 28.86 -12.35
N ASP A 577 -25.31 30.19 -12.32
CA ASP A 577 -24.14 31.06 -12.46
C ASP A 577 -23.52 31.46 -11.11
N MET A 578 -22.31 32.02 -11.18
CA MET A 578 -21.55 32.59 -10.04
C MET A 578 -22.36 33.54 -9.13
N ARG A 579 -23.48 34.12 -9.61
CA ARG A 579 -24.36 34.98 -8.82
C ARG A 579 -24.94 34.26 -7.60
N SER A 580 -25.38 33.02 -7.75
CA SER A 580 -25.96 32.23 -6.66
C SER A 580 -24.92 31.98 -5.56
N LEU A 581 -23.67 31.74 -5.95
CA LEU A 581 -22.56 31.55 -5.02
C LEU A 581 -22.18 32.86 -4.30
N GLN A 582 -22.23 34.00 -5.00
CA GLN A 582 -22.01 35.32 -4.40
C GLN A 582 -23.09 35.69 -3.38
N GLU A 583 -24.36 35.39 -3.66
CA GLU A 583 -25.45 35.63 -2.70
C GLU A 583 -25.31 34.75 -1.46
N LEU A 584 -24.98 33.46 -1.64
CA LEU A 584 -24.70 32.58 -0.52
C LEU A 584 -23.55 33.12 0.33
N GLY A 585 -22.44 33.53 -0.31
CA GLY A 585 -21.30 34.16 0.37
C GLY A 585 -21.71 35.41 1.16
N CYS A 586 -22.59 36.25 0.60
CA CYS A 586 -23.10 37.43 1.31
C CYS A 586 -23.91 37.08 2.57
N ILE A 587 -24.77 36.05 2.49
CA ILE A 587 -25.60 35.62 3.62
C ILE A 587 -24.74 34.93 4.67
N PHE A 588 -23.86 34.02 4.27
CA PHE A 588 -23.00 33.24 5.16
C PHE A 588 -21.95 34.12 5.84
N SER A 589 -21.44 35.17 5.18
CA SER A 589 -20.57 36.14 5.83
C SER A 589 -21.23 36.80 7.06
N LYS A 590 -22.53 37.05 7.04
CA LYS A 590 -23.24 37.62 8.21
C LYS A 590 -23.32 36.64 9.39
N VAL A 591 -23.38 35.35 9.08
CA VAL A 591 -23.35 34.28 10.08
C VAL A 591 -21.94 34.15 10.65
N TRP A 592 -20.95 34.01 9.76
CA TRP A 592 -19.55 33.85 10.09
C TRP A 592 -18.97 35.02 10.91
N MET A 593 -19.33 36.27 10.57
CA MET A 593 -18.86 37.45 11.33
C MET A 593 -19.36 37.48 12.78
N LYS A 594 -20.45 36.78 13.11
CA LYS A 594 -20.97 36.65 14.48
C LYS A 594 -20.40 35.44 15.23
N SER A 595 -19.63 34.59 14.53
CA SER A 595 -19.13 33.33 15.07
C SER A 595 -18.19 33.51 16.25
N LYS A 596 -18.34 32.59 17.20
CA LYS A 596 -17.47 32.43 18.38
C LYS A 596 -16.46 31.31 18.23
N ASN A 597 -16.41 30.61 17.11
CA ASN A 597 -15.57 29.42 16.92
C ASN A 597 -14.07 29.68 17.16
N ASN A 598 -13.61 30.91 16.90
CA ASN A 598 -12.22 31.33 17.05
C ASN A 598 -11.95 32.13 18.33
N GLN A 599 -12.86 32.10 19.30
CA GLN A 599 -12.63 32.69 20.61
C GLN A 599 -11.86 31.70 21.51
N ASN A 600 -10.95 32.24 22.33
CA ASN A 600 -10.27 31.44 23.35
C ASN A 600 -11.26 30.86 24.35
N ALA A 601 -10.91 29.71 24.91
CA ALA A 601 -11.64 29.19 26.05
C ALA A 601 -11.56 30.15 27.25
N PRO A 602 -12.62 30.22 28.09
CA PRO A 602 -12.58 30.99 29.33
C PRO A 602 -11.36 30.58 30.18
N ASN A 603 -10.64 31.56 30.74
CA ASN A 603 -9.48 31.37 31.62
C ASN A 603 -8.17 30.86 30.97
N SER A 604 -8.04 30.88 29.63
CA SER A 604 -6.77 30.48 28.97
C SER A 604 -5.74 31.63 28.90
N ILE A 605 -4.55 31.42 29.47
CA ILE A 605 -3.35 32.25 29.22
C ILE A 605 -2.54 31.53 28.14
N SER A 606 -2.37 32.11 26.95
CA SER A 606 -1.62 31.41 25.87
C SER A 606 -0.13 31.55 26.10
N ILE A 607 0.58 30.43 26.06
CA ILE A 607 2.04 30.43 25.97
C ILE A 607 2.39 30.20 24.50
N LEU A 608 2.39 31.28 23.70
CA LEU A 608 2.69 31.25 22.25
C LEU A 608 4.20 31.27 21.97
N SER A 609 5.02 30.60 22.79
CA SER A 609 6.48 30.65 22.62
C SER A 609 7.03 29.63 21.60
N SER A 610 6.22 28.67 21.11
CA SER A 610 6.77 27.50 20.42
C SER A 610 6.49 27.40 18.91
N LEU A 611 5.28 27.67 18.41
CA LEU A 611 4.98 27.64 16.96
C LEU A 611 5.32 28.97 16.29
N LYS A 612 5.91 28.93 15.09
CA LYS A 612 6.25 30.15 14.35
C LYS A 612 5.06 30.61 13.50
N SER A 613 4.56 31.80 13.78
CA SER A 613 3.55 32.48 12.97
C SER A 613 4.10 32.86 11.59
N GLY A 614 3.22 32.94 10.59
CA GLY A 614 3.57 33.40 9.24
C GLY A 614 4.25 32.35 8.36
N ARG A 615 4.45 31.12 8.86
CA ARG A 615 4.97 29.98 8.10
C ARG A 615 4.25 28.68 8.47
N PRO A 616 4.22 27.65 7.59
CA PRO A 616 3.84 26.31 7.99
C PRO A 616 4.81 25.74 9.03
N ASN A 617 4.30 24.95 9.96
CA ASN A 617 5.10 24.23 10.97
C ASN A 617 4.91 22.73 10.75
N LEU A 618 5.98 21.99 10.41
CA LEU A 618 5.92 20.55 10.26
C LEU A 618 6.11 19.88 11.63
N VAL A 619 5.19 19.00 12.01
CA VAL A 619 5.21 18.25 13.26
C VAL A 619 5.24 16.77 12.92
N ILE A 620 6.35 16.11 13.23
CA ILE A 620 6.51 14.68 13.02
C ILE A 620 6.09 13.95 14.29
N ALA A 621 4.95 13.26 14.24
CA ALA A 621 4.38 12.56 15.37
C ALA A 621 4.91 11.12 15.46
N ASN A 622 5.47 10.75 16.61
CA ASN A 622 5.92 9.38 16.88
C ASN A 622 4.75 8.39 16.86
N GLN A 623 5.04 7.13 16.49
CA GLN A 623 4.05 6.11 16.08
C GLN A 623 2.91 5.82 17.09
N ASN A 624 3.09 6.11 18.39
CA ASN A 624 2.16 5.71 19.45
C ASN A 624 1.23 6.84 19.98
N ASN A 625 1.48 8.13 19.69
CA ASN A 625 0.78 9.28 20.31
C ASN A 625 0.22 10.31 19.31
N LYS A 626 -0.15 9.85 18.11
CA LYS A 626 -0.39 10.64 16.90
C LYS A 626 -1.40 11.79 17.01
N LEU A 627 -2.61 11.54 17.53
CA LEU A 627 -3.66 12.58 17.68
C LEU A 627 -3.50 13.41 18.97
N PHE A 628 -2.81 12.87 19.98
CA PHE A 628 -2.54 13.58 21.23
C PHE A 628 -1.62 14.78 21.00
N SER A 629 -0.58 14.63 20.15
CA SER A 629 0.27 15.76 19.76
C SER A 629 -0.54 16.94 19.22
N MET A 630 -1.63 16.69 18.50
CA MET A 630 -2.51 17.75 18.04
C MET A 630 -3.34 18.35 19.18
N LEU A 631 -4.00 17.52 20.01
CA LEU A 631 -4.76 18.02 21.16
C LEU A 631 -3.88 18.86 22.10
N SER A 632 -2.66 18.43 22.37
CA SER A 632 -1.69 19.17 23.18
C SER A 632 -1.31 20.52 22.56
N LEU A 633 -1.23 20.63 21.23
CA LEU A 633 -1.04 21.91 20.55
C LEU A 633 -2.22 22.85 20.81
N TYR A 634 -3.45 22.36 20.67
CA TYR A 634 -4.66 23.15 20.96
C TYR A 634 -4.79 23.54 22.45
N GLU A 635 -4.42 22.63 23.36
CA GLU A 635 -4.38 22.90 24.80
C GLU A 635 -3.38 24.01 25.14
N SER A 636 -2.20 24.00 24.51
CA SER A 636 -1.14 25.01 24.73
C SER A 636 -1.54 26.44 24.33
N ILE A 637 -2.45 26.57 23.35
CA ILE A 637 -2.96 27.86 22.88
C ILE A 637 -4.31 28.24 23.50
N GLY A 638 -4.95 27.32 24.22
CA GLY A 638 -6.25 27.54 24.86
C GLY A 638 -7.44 27.53 23.90
N LEU A 639 -7.36 26.74 22.83
CA LEU A 639 -8.43 26.60 21.83
C LEU A 639 -9.03 25.19 21.86
N ILE A 640 -10.31 25.09 21.52
CA ILE A 640 -10.99 23.81 21.29
C ILE A 640 -10.90 23.53 19.78
N PRO A 641 -10.31 22.40 19.34
CA PRO A 641 -10.25 22.07 17.93
C PRO A 641 -11.66 21.84 17.38
N ARG A 642 -11.93 22.39 16.20
CA ARG A 642 -13.18 22.19 15.46
C ARG A 642 -12.91 21.72 14.04
N ALA A 643 -13.94 21.23 13.36
CA ALA A 643 -13.83 20.68 12.01
C ALA A 643 -13.32 21.70 10.98
N GLU A 644 -13.53 22.99 11.23
CA GLU A 644 -12.99 24.04 10.39
C GLU A 644 -11.48 24.29 10.55
N HIS A 645 -10.92 23.91 11.71
CA HIS A 645 -9.51 24.11 12.03
C HIS A 645 -8.66 22.90 11.65
N VAL A 646 -9.25 21.72 11.65
CA VAL A 646 -8.53 20.45 11.45
C VAL A 646 -9.08 19.73 10.24
N LEU A 647 -8.21 19.46 9.26
CA LEU A 647 -8.48 18.50 8.19
C LEU A 647 -7.70 17.21 8.47
N LEU A 648 -8.41 16.14 8.82
CA LEU A 648 -7.85 14.78 8.82
C LEU A 648 -7.89 14.24 7.40
N CYS A 649 -6.73 14.04 6.79
CA CYS A 649 -6.61 13.46 5.47
C CYS A 649 -7.08 12.00 5.46
N LYS A 650 -7.88 11.67 4.46
CA LYS A 650 -8.34 10.32 4.11
C LYS A 650 -7.92 10.05 2.66
N GLU A 651 -8.03 8.80 2.22
CA GLU A 651 -7.78 8.45 0.81
C GLU A 651 -8.69 9.23 -0.15
N THR A 652 -9.91 9.56 0.31
CA THR A 652 -10.91 10.32 -0.45
C THR A 652 -10.78 11.84 -0.30
N THR A 653 -9.82 12.35 0.48
CA THR A 653 -9.64 13.80 0.64
C THR A 653 -9.12 14.41 -0.65
N THR A 654 -9.80 15.47 -1.10
CA THR A 654 -9.57 16.15 -2.37
C THR A 654 -8.54 17.27 -2.25
N GLU A 655 -7.96 17.68 -3.40
CA GLU A 655 -7.12 18.88 -3.48
C GLU A 655 -7.84 20.13 -2.95
N GLU A 656 -9.14 20.28 -3.27
CA GLU A 656 -9.93 21.46 -2.91
C GLU A 656 -10.14 21.59 -1.40
N GLU A 657 -10.36 20.49 -0.67
CA GLU A 657 -10.49 20.52 0.80
C GLU A 657 -9.22 21.05 1.47
N VAL A 658 -8.05 20.66 0.95
CA VAL A 658 -6.76 21.16 1.43
C VAL A 658 -6.57 22.64 1.07
N GLU A 659 -6.91 23.04 -0.16
CA GLU A 659 -6.89 24.46 -0.57
C GLU A 659 -7.82 25.31 0.33
N CYS A 660 -9.00 24.79 0.66
CA CYS A 660 -9.95 25.43 1.58
C CYS A 660 -9.36 25.61 2.98
N LEU A 661 -8.69 24.58 3.54
CA LEU A 661 -7.98 24.72 4.82
C LEU A 661 -6.90 25.81 4.79
N ILE A 662 -6.08 25.82 3.73
CA ILE A 662 -5.03 26.84 3.55
C ILE A 662 -5.66 28.24 3.46
N LEU A 663 -6.70 28.40 2.63
CA LEU A 663 -7.39 29.68 2.47
C LEU A 663 -8.06 30.14 3.76
N ARG A 664 -8.63 29.23 4.58
CA ARG A 664 -9.15 29.58 5.90
C ARG A 664 -8.07 30.16 6.81
N ALA A 665 -6.87 29.57 6.81
CA ALA A 665 -5.76 30.10 7.60
C ALA A 665 -5.26 31.46 7.09
N LEU A 666 -5.21 31.64 5.76
CA LEU A 666 -4.64 32.83 5.11
C LEU A 666 -5.59 34.03 5.04
N LEU A 667 -6.88 33.78 4.82
CA LEU A 667 -7.92 34.80 4.63
C LEU A 667 -8.65 35.14 5.94
N TYR A 668 -8.27 34.52 7.06
CA TYR A 668 -8.88 34.84 8.34
C TYR A 668 -8.56 36.29 8.73
N VAL A 669 -9.59 37.14 8.72
CA VAL A 669 -9.51 38.53 9.17
C VAL A 669 -10.40 38.66 10.41
N LYS A 670 -9.80 38.74 11.59
CA LYS A 670 -10.47 39.21 12.79
C LYS A 670 -9.54 40.18 13.51
N ASP A 671 -10.12 41.17 14.18
CA ASP A 671 -9.44 42.30 14.83
C ASP A 671 -8.15 41.89 15.54
N ILE A 672 -7.19 42.82 15.55
CA ILE A 672 -5.85 42.75 16.17
C ILE A 672 -5.89 42.25 17.64
N ASN A 673 -7.07 42.23 18.28
CA ASN A 673 -7.28 41.81 19.67
C ASN A 673 -7.78 40.35 19.85
N SER A 674 -8.03 39.58 18.79
CA SER A 674 -8.34 38.14 18.90
C SER A 674 -7.11 37.29 18.54
N LYS A 675 -6.70 36.36 19.42
CA LYS A 675 -5.54 35.48 19.16
C LYS A 675 -5.74 34.70 17.85
N THR A 676 -4.67 34.50 17.10
CA THR A 676 -4.64 33.71 15.87
C THR A 676 -5.11 32.27 16.10
N SER A 677 -6.05 31.79 15.30
CA SER A 677 -6.48 30.39 15.28
C SER A 677 -5.42 29.49 14.66
N LEU A 678 -5.22 28.30 15.24
CA LEU A 678 -4.37 27.25 14.68
C LEU A 678 -5.17 26.44 13.66
N TYR A 679 -4.60 26.22 12.48
CA TYR A 679 -5.13 25.31 11.47
C TYR A 679 -4.17 24.13 11.28
N CYS A 680 -4.70 22.91 11.15
CA CYS A 680 -3.91 21.68 11.06
C CYS A 680 -4.32 20.83 9.86
N LEU A 681 -3.35 20.50 9.01
CA LEU A 681 -3.45 19.40 8.05
C LEU A 681 -2.84 18.16 8.69
N VAL A 682 -3.59 17.07 8.78
CA VAL A 682 -3.20 15.90 9.56
C VAL A 682 -3.18 14.65 8.68
N TRP A 683 -2.09 13.88 8.76
CA TRP A 683 -1.83 12.66 7.99
C TRP A 683 -1.79 12.85 6.46
N PRO A 684 -1.00 13.80 5.91
CA PRO A 684 -0.87 13.95 4.46
C PRO A 684 -0.46 12.64 3.74
N GLU A 685 0.20 11.71 4.43
CA GLU A 685 0.51 10.38 3.93
C GLU A 685 -0.71 9.48 3.61
N LYS A 686 -1.90 9.81 4.11
CA LYS A 686 -3.15 9.11 3.76
C LYS A 686 -3.75 9.57 2.43
N LEU A 687 -3.24 10.66 1.86
CA LEU A 687 -3.68 11.14 0.55
C LEU A 687 -3.17 10.21 -0.56
N GLN A 688 -3.96 10.04 -1.61
CA GLN A 688 -3.48 9.42 -2.84
C GLN A 688 -2.26 10.18 -3.38
N ILE A 689 -1.27 9.45 -3.93
CA ILE A 689 0.01 10.03 -4.41
C ILE A 689 -0.23 11.23 -5.34
N ARG A 690 -1.13 11.08 -6.33
CA ARG A 690 -1.53 12.13 -7.28
C ARG A 690 -2.07 13.40 -6.59
N ILE A 691 -2.80 13.23 -5.48
CA ILE A 691 -3.37 14.35 -4.73
C ILE A 691 -2.29 14.98 -3.85
N LEU A 692 -1.42 14.18 -3.23
CA LEU A 692 -0.30 14.66 -2.43
C LEU A 692 0.62 15.57 -3.25
N GLU A 693 0.92 15.20 -4.50
CA GLU A 693 1.69 16.05 -5.44
C GLU A 693 1.00 17.39 -5.72
N LYS A 694 -0.31 17.36 -6.02
CA LYS A 694 -1.12 18.59 -6.17
C LYS A 694 -1.09 19.44 -4.90
N VAL A 695 -1.14 18.82 -3.71
CA VAL A 695 -1.06 19.51 -2.41
C VAL A 695 0.31 20.17 -2.21
N VAL A 696 1.42 19.53 -2.57
CA VAL A 696 2.76 20.17 -2.53
C VAL A 696 2.77 21.45 -3.37
N ASN A 697 2.18 21.40 -4.58
CA ASN A 697 2.05 22.57 -5.44
C ASN A 697 1.18 23.68 -4.81
N LEU A 698 0.11 23.33 -4.09
CA LEU A 698 -0.69 24.30 -3.33
C LEU A 698 0.15 25.00 -2.26
N PHE A 699 0.96 24.25 -1.50
CA PHE A 699 1.83 24.85 -0.48
C PHE A 699 2.84 25.81 -1.12
N GLN A 700 3.46 25.41 -2.23
CA GLN A 700 4.38 26.28 -2.99
C GLN A 700 3.68 27.58 -3.44
N LYS A 701 2.50 27.47 -4.05
CA LYS A 701 1.69 28.59 -4.54
C LYS A 701 1.24 29.55 -3.43
N TYR A 702 0.79 29.02 -2.30
CA TYR A 702 0.14 29.85 -1.27
C TYR A 702 1.09 30.35 -0.18
N PHE A 703 2.09 29.57 0.21
CA PHE A 703 2.98 29.91 1.32
C PHE A 703 4.36 30.42 0.88
N PHE A 704 4.88 29.97 -0.26
CA PHE A 704 6.28 30.24 -0.66
C PHE A 704 6.43 31.17 -1.87
N GLU A 705 5.35 31.49 -2.59
CA GLU A 705 5.42 32.40 -3.73
C GLU A 705 5.65 33.87 -3.27
N PRO A 706 6.73 34.55 -3.72
CA PRO A 706 7.14 35.86 -3.20
C PRO A 706 6.08 36.96 -3.32
N SER A 707 5.24 36.88 -4.36
CA SER A 707 4.18 37.85 -4.70
C SER A 707 3.11 37.99 -3.60
N ARG A 708 2.95 37.00 -2.72
CA ARG A 708 1.93 36.97 -1.65
C ARG A 708 2.47 37.16 -0.23
N SER A 709 3.79 37.11 -0.06
CA SER A 709 4.49 37.13 1.24
C SER A 709 4.33 38.41 2.09
N ARG A 710 3.83 39.54 1.53
CA ARG A 710 3.76 40.83 2.24
C ARG A 710 2.49 41.06 3.08
N ARG A 711 1.44 40.22 2.96
CA ARG A 711 0.16 40.41 3.69
C ARG A 711 -0.11 39.39 4.81
N ILE A 712 0.82 38.46 5.08
CA ILE A 712 0.49 37.15 5.68
C ILE A 712 1.32 36.87 6.95
N GLN A 713 1.57 37.87 7.80
CA GLN A 713 2.48 37.71 8.96
C GLN A 713 1.85 37.05 10.21
N LEU A 714 0.54 36.78 10.23
CA LEU A 714 -0.20 36.47 11.46
C LEU A 714 -0.93 35.13 11.51
N TYR A 715 -0.74 34.21 10.55
CA TYR A 715 -1.42 32.90 10.58
C TYR A 715 -0.62 31.84 11.34
N LEU A 716 -1.32 30.85 11.91
CA LEU A 716 -0.75 29.65 12.51
C LEU A 716 -1.24 28.42 11.75
N PHE A 717 -0.32 27.73 11.09
CA PHE A 717 -0.60 26.51 10.34
C PHE A 717 0.39 25.41 10.72
N ALA A 718 -0.12 24.21 10.97
CA ALA A 718 0.68 23.03 11.25
C ALA A 718 0.35 21.89 10.28
N VAL A 719 1.38 21.17 9.84
CA VAL A 719 1.26 19.90 9.12
C VAL A 719 1.70 18.81 10.08
N ILE A 720 0.79 17.92 10.44
CA ILE A 720 1.05 16.82 11.37
C ILE A 720 1.16 15.55 10.54
N SER A 721 2.36 14.99 10.49
CA SER A 721 2.69 13.79 9.69
C SER A 721 3.27 12.71 10.59
N SER A 722 3.02 11.45 10.27
CA SER A 722 3.72 10.33 10.90
C SER A 722 4.81 9.72 10.03
N ASN A 723 5.01 10.28 8.83
CA ASN A 723 6.02 9.86 7.87
C ASN A 723 6.91 11.05 7.49
N HIS A 724 8.21 10.96 7.81
CA HIS A 724 9.18 12.03 7.51
C HIS A 724 9.48 12.17 6.01
N ASP A 725 9.18 11.13 5.23
CA ASP A 725 9.62 10.97 3.85
C ASP A 725 8.48 11.09 2.83
N ASN A 726 7.23 11.34 3.26
CA ASN A 726 6.18 11.68 2.29
C ASN A 726 6.52 13.03 1.61
N ALA A 727 6.07 13.21 0.37
CA ALA A 727 6.46 14.35 -0.47
C ALA A 727 6.25 15.72 0.20
N LEU A 728 5.15 15.91 0.94
CA LEU A 728 4.87 17.15 1.66
C LEU A 728 5.78 17.33 2.88
N SER A 729 6.02 16.28 3.65
CA SER A 729 6.88 16.33 4.84
C SER A 729 8.34 16.56 4.45
N TYR A 730 8.79 15.91 3.37
CA TYR A 730 10.09 16.15 2.77
C TYR A 730 10.24 17.61 2.32
N PHE A 731 9.25 18.15 1.60
CA PHE A 731 9.22 19.55 1.17
C PHE A 731 9.28 20.53 2.36
N LEU A 732 8.64 20.20 3.48
CA LEU A 732 8.57 21.03 4.69
C LEU A 732 9.67 20.74 5.72
N ARG A 733 10.65 19.88 5.43
CA ARG A 733 11.68 19.44 6.39
C ARG A 733 12.45 20.60 7.04
N GLY A 734 12.74 21.67 6.30
CA GLY A 734 13.38 22.89 6.82
C GLY A 734 12.51 23.71 7.79
N LEU A 735 11.22 23.38 7.88
CA LEU A 735 10.23 24.02 8.75
C LEU A 735 9.75 23.09 9.88
N GLU A 736 10.47 21.99 10.10
CA GLU A 736 10.21 21.06 11.21
C GLU A 736 10.28 21.78 12.56
N TRP A 737 9.31 21.46 13.41
CA TRP A 737 9.18 21.98 14.75
C TRP A 737 9.56 20.88 15.75
N ASN A 738 10.68 21.09 16.44
CA ASN A 738 11.19 20.18 17.46
C ASN A 738 10.75 20.66 18.85
N VAL A 739 9.97 19.83 19.55
CA VAL A 739 9.58 20.08 20.95
C VAL A 739 10.70 19.59 21.87
N SER A 740 11.63 20.47 22.23
CA SER A 740 12.69 20.15 23.19
C SER A 740 12.41 20.65 24.61
N GLY A 741 11.14 20.85 24.99
CA GLY A 741 10.75 21.25 26.34
C GLY A 741 9.41 20.68 26.74
N GLU A 742 9.32 20.15 27.96
CA GLU A 742 8.10 19.61 28.54
C GLU A 742 6.91 20.58 28.40
N LEU A 743 5.83 20.12 27.78
CA LEU A 743 4.51 20.79 27.77
C LEU A 743 3.83 20.66 29.15
N ASN A 744 4.58 20.90 30.24
CA ASN A 744 4.13 20.73 31.62
C ASN A 744 3.60 22.05 32.18
N ASN A 745 2.47 22.53 31.67
CA ASN A 745 1.58 23.44 32.42
C ASN A 745 0.15 23.33 31.89
N HIS A 746 -0.58 22.31 32.35
CA HIS A 746 -1.96 22.05 31.95
C HIS A 746 -2.93 22.97 32.71
N GLN A 747 -3.13 24.20 32.22
CA GLN A 747 -4.15 25.11 32.75
C GLN A 747 -5.50 25.01 32.00
N PHE A 748 -5.53 24.35 30.83
CA PHE A 748 -6.74 24.15 30.02
C PHE A 748 -6.83 22.69 29.53
N ASN A 749 -7.99 22.04 29.73
CA ASN A 749 -8.26 20.66 29.30
C ASN A 749 -9.47 20.66 28.35
N ILE A 750 -9.27 20.23 27.10
CA ILE A 750 -10.32 20.25 26.06
C ILE A 750 -11.52 19.40 26.45
N ASN A 751 -11.30 18.26 27.11
CA ASN A 751 -12.38 17.33 27.48
C ASN A 751 -13.28 17.91 28.55
N GLU A 752 -12.71 18.65 29.49
CA GLU A 752 -13.54 19.36 30.47
C GLU A 752 -14.38 20.43 29.78
N ALA A 753 -13.79 21.18 28.85
CA ALA A 753 -14.53 22.20 28.12
C ALA A 753 -15.68 21.62 27.26
N LEU A 754 -15.51 20.42 26.69
CA LEU A 754 -16.52 19.78 25.83
C LEU A 754 -17.55 18.93 26.60
N TYR A 755 -17.15 18.24 27.68
CA TYR A 755 -17.90 17.12 28.25
C TYR A 755 -18.02 17.10 29.78
N SER A 756 -17.48 18.08 30.52
CA SER A 756 -17.58 18.10 32.00
C SER A 756 -18.99 18.35 32.55
N GLN A 757 -19.92 18.82 31.73
CA GLN A 757 -21.29 19.08 32.17
C GLN A 757 -22.05 17.78 32.40
N LYS A 758 -22.40 17.52 33.67
CA LYS A 758 -23.44 16.57 34.02
C LYS A 758 -24.77 17.14 33.57
N PHE A 759 -25.54 16.36 32.82
CA PHE A 759 -26.89 16.78 32.45
C PHE A 759 -27.86 16.29 33.52
N ASP A 760 -28.52 17.24 34.17
CA ASP A 760 -29.75 16.96 34.89
C ASP A 760 -30.85 16.83 33.84
N ILE A 761 -31.13 15.61 33.40
CA ILE A 761 -32.28 15.30 32.52
C ILE A 761 -33.61 15.45 33.32
N LEU A 762 -33.56 16.08 34.50
CA LEU A 762 -34.55 16.02 35.56
C LEU A 762 -34.96 17.43 36.01
N PRO A 763 -36.22 17.63 36.43
CA PRO A 763 -36.56 18.69 37.39
C PRO A 763 -35.82 18.47 38.72
N PRO A 764 -35.55 19.52 39.52
CA PRO A 764 -34.67 19.50 40.70
C PRO A 764 -35.03 18.50 41.83
N ASN A 765 -36.14 17.77 41.73
CA ASN A 765 -36.66 16.88 42.77
C ASN A 765 -36.27 15.40 42.62
N ALA A 766 -35.67 14.98 41.51
CA ALA A 766 -35.24 13.59 41.32
C ALA A 766 -33.75 13.43 41.62
N ARG A 767 -33.41 13.02 42.85
CA ARG A 767 -32.02 12.74 43.23
C ARG A 767 -31.59 11.37 42.68
N GLY A 768 -30.43 11.31 42.00
CA GLY A 768 -29.58 10.10 42.06
C GLY A 768 -28.84 9.68 40.80
N HIS A 769 -29.21 10.11 39.59
CA HIS A 769 -28.59 9.62 38.36
C HIS A 769 -28.24 10.74 37.39
N SER A 770 -27.03 11.32 37.54
CA SER A 770 -26.45 12.21 36.54
C SER A 770 -25.94 11.41 35.34
N PHE A 771 -26.33 11.80 34.12
CA PHE A 771 -25.81 11.21 32.89
C PHE A 771 -24.72 12.08 32.27
N TYR A 772 -23.70 11.42 31.73
CA TYR A 772 -22.64 12.04 30.95
C TYR A 772 -22.96 11.93 29.47
N ARG A 773 -22.61 12.96 28.70
CA ARG A 773 -22.83 13.01 27.24
C ARG A 773 -22.06 11.92 26.49
N VAL A 774 -20.88 11.55 26.97
CA VAL A 774 -20.05 10.48 26.41
C VAL A 774 -19.69 9.52 27.53
N LYS A 775 -19.84 8.22 27.27
CA LYS A 775 -19.60 7.17 28.26
C LYS A 775 -18.97 5.93 27.64
N LEU A 776 -17.93 5.42 28.28
CA LEU A 776 -17.15 4.29 27.82
C LEU A 776 -17.50 3.02 28.61
N TYR A 777 -17.75 1.93 27.89
CA TYR A 777 -18.02 0.61 28.44
C TYR A 777 -16.87 -0.32 28.04
N GLU A 778 -16.04 -0.66 29.02
CA GLU A 778 -14.91 -1.56 28.86
C GLU A 778 -14.97 -2.69 29.90
N PHE A 779 -14.69 -3.91 29.46
CA PHE A 779 -14.64 -5.09 30.30
C PHE A 779 -13.43 -5.95 29.91
N THR A 780 -12.94 -6.75 30.86
CA THR A 780 -11.75 -7.59 30.68
C THR A 780 -12.02 -8.90 29.93
N LYS A 781 -13.28 -9.33 29.80
CA LYS A 781 -13.66 -10.56 29.07
C LYS A 781 -14.88 -10.35 28.18
N VAL A 782 -14.91 -11.09 27.07
CA VAL A 782 -16.04 -11.15 26.13
C VAL A 782 -17.23 -11.83 26.83
N GLY A 783 -18.45 -11.39 26.51
CA GLY A 783 -19.68 -12.02 27.03
C GLY A 783 -20.15 -11.56 28.41
N LEU A 784 -19.48 -10.59 29.06
CA LEU A 784 -19.85 -10.09 30.40
C LEU A 784 -21.07 -9.13 30.44
N GLY A 785 -21.86 -9.07 29.37
CA GLY A 785 -23.11 -8.29 29.35
C GLY A 785 -22.95 -6.79 29.07
N LYS A 786 -21.91 -6.36 28.35
CA LYS A 786 -21.71 -4.96 27.90
C LYS A 786 -22.94 -4.35 27.24
N SER A 787 -23.37 -4.94 26.13
CA SER A 787 -24.53 -4.46 25.38
C SER A 787 -25.81 -4.53 26.23
N TRP A 788 -25.97 -5.53 27.10
CA TRP A 788 -27.11 -5.60 28.03
C TRP A 788 -27.11 -4.44 29.02
N LYS A 789 -25.93 -4.07 29.55
CA LYS A 789 -25.81 -2.93 30.47
C LYS A 789 -26.12 -1.60 29.77
N ILE A 790 -25.66 -1.43 28.53
CA ILE A 790 -25.97 -0.27 27.70
C ILE A 790 -27.48 -0.20 27.46
N GLN A 791 -28.12 -1.30 27.06
CA GLN A 791 -29.57 -1.39 26.89
C GLN A 791 -30.33 -1.02 28.17
N ARG A 792 -29.87 -1.50 29.34
CA ARG A 792 -30.48 -1.13 30.62
C ARG A 792 -30.31 0.35 30.93
N ASP A 793 -29.13 0.93 30.69
CA ASP A 793 -28.90 2.37 30.89
C ASP A 793 -29.78 3.21 29.93
N ILE A 794 -30.03 2.74 28.69
CA ILE A 794 -31.00 3.35 27.75
C ILE A 794 -32.44 3.21 28.27
N GLN A 795 -32.84 2.03 28.75
CA GLN A 795 -34.17 1.81 29.33
C GLN A 795 -34.41 2.71 30.55
N CYS A 796 -33.41 2.90 31.40
CA CYS A 796 -33.50 3.84 32.53
C CYS A 796 -33.74 5.28 32.05
N LEU A 797 -33.11 5.71 30.94
CA LEU A 797 -33.38 7.02 30.33
C LEU A 797 -34.82 7.10 29.77
N GLN A 798 -35.28 6.05 29.09
CA GLN A 798 -36.64 5.97 28.54
C GLN A 798 -37.73 5.96 29.61
N GLN A 799 -37.45 5.38 30.79
CA GLN A 799 -38.35 5.44 31.96
C GLN A 799 -38.45 6.86 32.53
N GLN A 800 -37.39 7.67 32.36
CA GLN A 800 -37.33 9.04 32.87
C GLN A 800 -37.91 10.06 31.88
N THR A 801 -37.86 9.79 30.58
CA THR A 801 -38.45 10.63 29.53
C THR A 801 -38.89 9.81 28.33
N SER A 802 -40.12 10.04 27.85
CA SER A 802 -40.67 9.39 26.66
C SER A 802 -40.07 9.88 25.33
N ARG A 803 -39.16 10.87 25.38
CA ARG A 803 -38.53 11.50 24.20
C ARG A 803 -37.13 10.97 23.90
N VAL A 804 -36.83 9.71 24.26
CA VAL A 804 -35.52 9.08 24.05
C VAL A 804 -35.59 8.07 22.91
N GLN A 805 -34.81 8.32 21.86
CA GLN A 805 -34.59 7.40 20.74
C GLN A 805 -33.17 6.83 20.84
N SER A 806 -32.99 5.56 20.44
CA SER A 806 -31.68 4.90 20.49
C SER A 806 -31.26 4.36 19.13
N VAL A 807 -30.08 4.77 18.66
CA VAL A 807 -29.45 4.31 17.41
C VAL A 807 -28.27 3.42 17.78
N ARG A 808 -28.11 2.28 17.11
CA ARG A 808 -26.93 1.41 17.28
C ARG A 808 -26.06 1.46 16.04
N LEU A 809 -24.82 1.90 16.19
CA LEU A 809 -23.79 1.89 15.14
C LEU A 809 -22.86 0.70 15.40
N ARG A 810 -22.67 -0.18 14.42
CA ARG A 810 -21.81 -1.37 14.56
C ARG A 810 -20.60 -1.27 13.65
N PHE A 811 -19.41 -1.39 14.22
CA PHE A 811 -18.15 -1.42 13.51
C PHE A 811 -17.59 -2.84 13.51
N ASN A 812 -17.97 -3.62 12.48
CA ASN A 812 -17.66 -5.05 12.37
C ASN A 812 -16.58 -5.39 11.33
N SER A 813 -15.98 -4.38 10.70
CA SER A 813 -14.98 -4.52 9.64
C SER A 813 -13.75 -3.68 9.93
N GLY A 814 -12.63 -4.05 9.30
CA GLY A 814 -11.42 -3.23 9.29
C GLY A 814 -11.66 -1.88 8.63
N ASN A 815 -12.40 -1.82 7.52
CA ASN A 815 -12.68 -0.57 6.81
C ASN A 815 -13.92 0.14 7.36
N ILE A 816 -13.90 1.48 7.32
CA ILE A 816 -14.98 2.37 7.76
C ILE A 816 -15.74 2.91 6.54
N ASP A 817 -17.04 2.61 6.45
CA ASP A 817 -17.94 3.21 5.46
C ASP A 817 -18.52 4.52 6.02
N TRP A 818 -17.92 5.64 5.64
CA TRP A 818 -18.30 6.96 6.14
C TRP A 818 -19.71 7.38 5.71
N GLU A 819 -20.17 6.97 4.52
CA GLU A 819 -21.50 7.35 4.03
C GLU A 819 -22.59 6.58 4.79
N ASP A 820 -22.40 5.27 4.97
CA ASP A 820 -23.35 4.45 5.74
C ASP A 820 -23.41 4.88 7.22
N ILE A 821 -22.28 5.30 7.79
CA ILE A 821 -22.22 5.85 9.15
C ILE A 821 -23.04 7.14 9.26
N VAL A 822 -22.84 8.12 8.37
CA VAL A 822 -23.59 9.38 8.42
C VAL A 822 -25.08 9.11 8.20
N LYS A 823 -25.44 8.21 7.29
CA LYS A 823 -26.82 7.77 7.09
C LYS A 823 -27.41 7.15 8.37
N THR A 824 -26.65 6.27 9.04
CA THR A 824 -27.07 5.64 10.29
C THR A 824 -27.22 6.67 11.42
N LEU A 825 -26.35 7.68 11.51
CA LEU A 825 -26.49 8.77 12.47
C LEU A 825 -27.82 9.53 12.30
N TRP A 826 -28.33 9.64 11.07
CA TRP A 826 -29.62 10.26 10.77
C TRP A 826 -30.83 9.32 10.84
N THR A 827 -30.70 8.10 11.38
CA THR A 827 -31.75 7.03 11.35
C THR A 827 -33.16 7.50 11.75
N TYR A 828 -33.31 8.30 12.82
CA TYR A 828 -34.63 8.76 13.28
C TYR A 828 -35.03 10.14 12.77
N HIS A 829 -34.20 10.78 11.93
CA HIS A 829 -34.54 12.07 11.36
C HIS A 829 -35.58 11.90 10.24
N PRO A 830 -36.66 12.68 10.17
CA PRO A 830 -37.68 12.54 9.13
C PRO A 830 -37.17 12.69 7.69
N CYS A 831 -36.07 13.42 7.51
CA CYS A 831 -35.33 13.50 6.25
C CYS A 831 -34.30 12.37 6.17
N GLN A 832 -34.44 11.46 5.20
CA GLN A 832 -33.68 10.20 5.12
C GLN A 832 -32.73 10.13 3.93
N VAL A 833 -32.93 10.95 2.90
CA VAL A 833 -32.04 10.98 1.73
C VAL A 833 -30.95 12.05 1.87
N ASN A 834 -29.97 12.03 0.97
CA ASN A 834 -28.77 12.88 1.04
C ASN A 834 -28.98 14.32 0.54
N SER A 835 -30.08 14.64 -0.15
CA SER A 835 -30.40 16.00 -0.61
C SER A 835 -31.87 16.34 -0.38
N ALA A 836 -32.19 17.61 -0.10
CA ALA A 836 -33.57 18.03 0.13
C ALA A 836 -34.44 17.73 -1.08
N SER A 837 -33.89 17.95 -2.29
CA SER A 837 -34.57 17.74 -3.57
C SER A 837 -35.08 16.33 -3.84
N LYS A 838 -34.53 15.31 -3.15
CA LYS A 838 -34.90 13.91 -3.32
C LYS A 838 -35.90 13.43 -2.28
N ASP A 839 -36.15 14.21 -1.22
CA ASP A 839 -37.05 13.82 -0.14
C ASP A 839 -38.45 14.38 -0.39
N SER A 840 -39.46 13.51 -0.51
CA SER A 840 -40.84 13.96 -0.69
C SER A 840 -41.46 14.41 0.63
N ILE A 841 -42.18 15.53 0.65
CA ILE A 841 -42.86 16.02 1.86
C ILE A 841 -43.81 14.96 2.43
N THR A 842 -44.56 14.26 1.57
CA THR A 842 -45.46 13.19 2.00
C THR A 842 -44.72 12.09 2.74
N GLY A 843 -43.52 11.71 2.27
CA GLY A 843 -42.64 10.77 2.95
C GLY A 843 -42.12 11.31 4.28
N VAL A 844 -41.71 12.58 4.33
CA VAL A 844 -41.24 13.26 5.55
C VAL A 844 -42.36 13.29 6.61
N ASN A 845 -43.56 13.72 6.25
CA ASN A 845 -44.72 13.77 7.16
C ASN A 845 -45.12 12.39 7.70
N LYS A 846 -45.05 11.36 6.85
CA LYS A 846 -45.27 9.98 7.29
C LYS A 846 -44.23 9.58 8.34
N ARG A 847 -42.95 9.85 8.10
CA ARG A 847 -41.86 9.51 9.04
C ARG A 847 -41.89 10.32 10.33
N ILE A 848 -42.35 11.58 10.33
CA ILE A 848 -42.58 12.34 11.56
C ILE A 848 -43.52 11.56 12.49
N LYS A 849 -44.60 11.02 11.94
CA LYS A 849 -45.58 10.21 12.69
C LYS A 849 -45.01 8.85 13.07
N ASP A 850 -44.44 8.12 12.11
CA ASP A 850 -43.92 6.76 12.31
C ASP A 850 -42.80 6.72 13.37
N PHE A 851 -41.94 7.75 13.40
CA PHE A 851 -40.83 7.84 14.35
C PHE A 851 -41.18 8.57 15.65
N ASN A 852 -42.38 9.14 15.76
CA ASN A 852 -42.76 10.04 16.86
C ASN A 852 -41.68 11.13 17.08
N TYR A 853 -41.30 11.80 15.99
CA TYR A 853 -40.15 12.71 15.97
C TYR A 853 -40.51 14.08 16.57
N PHE A 854 -39.67 14.57 17.48
CA PHE A 854 -39.67 15.94 17.99
C PHE A 854 -38.26 16.52 17.92
N LYS A 855 -38.14 17.84 17.70
CA LYS A 855 -36.86 18.55 17.57
C LYS A 855 -35.99 18.41 18.83
N ASP A 856 -36.61 18.28 19.99
CA ASP A 856 -35.96 18.16 21.30
C ASP A 856 -35.84 16.71 21.79
N ASN A 857 -36.07 15.72 20.92
CA ASN A 857 -35.81 14.32 21.25
C ASN A 857 -34.34 14.12 21.65
N TRP A 858 -34.12 13.34 22.69
CA TRP A 858 -32.80 12.85 23.06
C TRP A 858 -32.45 11.65 22.18
N ILE A 859 -31.26 11.67 21.59
CA ILE A 859 -30.77 10.57 20.76
C ILE A 859 -29.58 9.92 21.46
N VAL A 860 -29.71 8.64 21.79
CA VAL A 860 -28.65 7.83 22.38
C VAL A 860 -28.02 6.97 21.30
N TYR A 861 -26.75 7.21 21.00
CA TYR A 861 -25.94 6.42 20.08
C TYR A 861 -25.19 5.34 20.87
N HIS A 862 -25.57 4.08 20.67
CA HIS A 862 -24.78 2.92 21.06
C HIS A 862 -23.76 2.62 19.96
N ILE A 863 -22.51 3.01 20.18
CA ILE A 863 -21.40 2.72 19.27
C ILE A 863 -20.76 1.40 19.71
N ASP A 864 -20.95 0.38 18.90
CA ASP A 864 -20.51 -1.00 19.12
C ASP A 864 -19.26 -1.29 18.28
N VAL A 865 -18.11 -1.32 18.95
CA VAL A 865 -16.81 -1.54 18.30
C VAL A 865 -16.39 -2.99 18.45
N SER A 866 -16.23 -3.69 17.33
CA SER A 866 -15.77 -5.09 17.31
C SER A 866 -14.25 -5.21 17.45
N SER A 867 -13.76 -6.43 17.65
CA SER A 867 -12.33 -6.76 17.69
C SER A 867 -11.62 -6.66 16.33
N CYS A 868 -12.37 -6.58 15.21
CA CYS A 868 -11.83 -6.59 13.86
C CYS A 868 -11.55 -5.19 13.28
N VAL A 869 -11.77 -4.13 14.06
CA VAL A 869 -11.56 -2.75 13.59
C VAL A 869 -10.09 -2.41 13.38
N ASN A 870 -9.80 -1.58 12.37
CA ASN A 870 -8.46 -1.07 12.11
C ASN A 870 -8.21 0.25 12.87
N LYS A 871 -6.99 0.82 12.75
CA LYS A 871 -6.59 2.07 13.43
C LYS A 871 -7.37 3.31 12.98
N ASP A 872 -8.08 3.29 11.84
CA ASP A 872 -8.86 4.44 11.36
C ASP A 872 -10.07 4.75 12.25
N ILE A 873 -10.48 3.81 13.10
CA ILE A 873 -11.54 4.04 14.10
C ILE A 873 -11.20 5.19 15.05
N ASN A 874 -9.92 5.44 15.29
CA ASN A 874 -9.47 6.57 16.09
C ASN A 874 -9.73 7.90 15.39
N ASP A 875 -9.57 7.97 14.06
CA ASP A 875 -9.91 9.18 13.30
C ASP A 875 -11.43 9.43 13.31
N PHE A 876 -12.25 8.37 13.22
CA PHE A 876 -13.71 8.48 13.39
C PHE A 876 -14.09 9.04 14.76
N PHE A 877 -13.56 8.48 15.84
CA PHE A 877 -13.85 8.99 17.17
C PHE A 877 -13.30 10.40 17.39
N PHE A 878 -12.18 10.74 16.76
CA PHE A 878 -11.65 12.10 16.80
C PHE A 878 -12.61 13.11 16.15
N GLN A 879 -13.09 12.81 14.94
CA GLN A 879 -14.07 13.62 14.23
C GLN A 879 -15.37 13.77 15.04
N LEU A 880 -15.92 12.65 15.52
CA LEU A 880 -17.17 12.64 16.27
C LEU A 880 -17.06 13.36 17.63
N LEU A 881 -16.04 13.03 18.43
CA LEU A 881 -15.97 13.45 19.82
C LEU A 881 -15.17 14.74 20.04
N TYR A 882 -14.21 15.09 19.19
CA TYR A 882 -13.42 16.31 19.40
C TYR A 882 -13.82 17.39 18.43
N LEU A 883 -13.86 17.07 17.13
CA LEU A 883 -14.28 18.04 16.11
C LEU A 883 -15.80 18.26 16.10
N GLN A 884 -16.57 17.36 16.74
CA GLN A 884 -18.03 17.39 16.82
C GLN A 884 -18.72 17.39 15.45
N HIS A 885 -18.03 16.87 14.44
CA HIS A 885 -18.47 16.92 13.05
C HIS A 885 -17.97 15.71 12.27
N ILE A 886 -18.83 15.15 11.41
CA ILE A 886 -18.45 14.13 10.44
C ILE A 886 -18.93 14.60 9.07
N ASP A 887 -18.00 14.55 8.11
CA ASP A 887 -18.24 14.88 6.72
C ASP A 887 -18.10 13.65 5.83
N ALA A 888 -19.10 13.48 4.96
CA ALA A 888 -19.13 12.51 3.89
C ALA A 888 -19.61 13.20 2.60
N MET A 889 -19.55 12.51 1.46
CA MET A 889 -19.97 13.10 0.19
C MET A 889 -21.43 13.56 0.25
N ASN A 890 -21.64 14.87 0.18
CA ASN A 890 -22.95 15.56 0.15
C ASN A 890 -23.80 15.44 1.42
N CYS A 891 -23.24 14.94 2.52
CA CYS A 891 -23.94 14.90 3.80
C CYS A 891 -22.98 15.18 4.94
N SER A 892 -23.50 15.89 5.93
CA SER A 892 -22.76 16.32 7.10
C SER A 892 -23.57 15.97 8.34
N PHE A 893 -22.86 15.69 9.43
CA PHE A 893 -23.43 15.45 10.74
C PHE A 893 -22.67 16.26 11.79
N HIS A 894 -23.41 16.92 12.67
CA HIS A 894 -22.86 17.66 13.80
C HIS A 894 -23.42 17.16 15.13
N VAL A 895 -22.58 17.15 16.16
CA VAL A 895 -22.93 16.65 17.49
C VAL A 895 -23.68 17.70 18.31
N ASN A 896 -25.01 17.58 18.34
CA ASN A 896 -25.89 18.51 19.05
C ASN A 896 -26.05 18.20 20.55
N PRO A 897 -26.44 19.18 21.39
CA PRO A 897 -26.52 19.01 22.85
C PRO A 897 -27.45 17.89 23.34
N ASN A 898 -28.47 17.54 22.55
CA ASN A 898 -29.44 16.48 22.83
C ASN A 898 -28.94 15.06 22.47
N MET A 899 -27.66 14.90 22.12
CA MET A 899 -27.07 13.63 21.70
C MET A 899 -26.16 13.04 22.79
N ILE A 900 -26.33 11.75 23.06
CA ILE A 900 -25.58 10.97 24.05
C ILE A 900 -24.87 9.83 23.35
N PHE A 901 -23.60 9.55 23.69
CA PHE A 901 -22.77 8.52 23.07
C PHE A 901 -22.35 7.48 24.11
N PHE A 902 -22.83 6.25 23.94
CA PHE A 902 -22.43 5.07 24.70
C PHE A 902 -21.53 4.21 23.84
N ILE A 903 -20.24 4.17 24.18
CA ILE A 903 -19.21 3.53 23.37
C ILE A 903 -18.82 2.22 24.03
N GLU A 904 -19.05 1.12 23.32
CA GLU A 904 -18.66 -0.24 23.68
C GLU A 904 -17.33 -0.59 23.02
N ILE A 905 -16.28 -0.78 23.83
CA ILE A 905 -14.93 -1.11 23.37
C ILE A 905 -14.70 -2.63 23.47
N PRO A 906 -14.02 -3.26 22.50
CA PRO A 906 -13.75 -4.69 22.52
C PRO A 906 -12.71 -5.04 23.60
N CYS A 907 -12.79 -6.27 24.12
CA CYS A 907 -11.88 -6.75 25.18
C CYS A 907 -10.52 -7.21 24.63
N LYS A 908 -10.45 -7.49 23.32
CA LYS A 908 -9.27 -7.90 22.56
C LYS A 908 -9.41 -7.37 21.12
N LEU A 909 -8.29 -7.20 20.44
CA LEU A 909 -8.24 -6.88 19.02
C LEU A 909 -7.70 -8.10 18.27
N ASP A 910 -8.32 -8.46 17.15
CA ASP A 910 -7.95 -9.66 16.40
C ASP A 910 -6.72 -9.40 15.51
N MET A 911 -6.54 -8.15 15.08
CA MET A 911 -5.55 -7.76 14.07
C MET A 911 -4.28 -7.11 14.63
N PHE A 912 -4.24 -6.80 15.93
CA PHE A 912 -3.12 -6.07 16.54
C PHE A 912 -2.63 -6.81 17.78
N SER A 913 -1.31 -6.85 17.97
CA SER A 913 -0.68 -7.34 19.20
C SER A 913 -0.83 -6.37 20.37
N ASP A 914 -1.28 -5.15 20.10
CA ASP A 914 -1.57 -4.12 21.09
C ASP A 914 -2.80 -4.45 21.94
N THR A 915 -2.79 -3.98 23.19
CA THR A 915 -3.99 -4.04 24.04
C THR A 915 -5.06 -3.06 23.52
N PRO A 916 -6.37 -3.34 23.68
CA PRO A 916 -7.41 -2.36 23.41
C PRO A 916 -7.17 -1.05 24.16
N HIS A 917 -6.61 -1.14 25.37
CA HIS A 917 -6.05 0.03 26.05
C HIS A 917 -5.09 0.76 25.13
N ASN A 918 -3.92 0.25 24.75
CA ASN A 918 -2.97 0.97 23.89
C ASN A 918 -3.55 1.49 22.58
N PHE A 919 -4.45 0.72 21.96
CA PHE A 919 -5.05 1.04 20.67
C PHE A 919 -6.05 2.21 20.73
N PHE A 920 -6.84 2.30 21.81
CA PHE A 920 -7.82 3.36 22.06
C PHE A 920 -7.31 4.41 23.08
N TYR A 921 -6.16 4.16 23.73
CA TYR A 921 -5.61 4.91 24.87
C TYR A 921 -5.46 6.38 24.54
N THR A 922 -4.94 6.65 23.35
CA THR A 922 -4.59 7.99 22.85
C THR A 922 -5.81 8.92 22.80
N LEU A 923 -7.03 8.38 22.72
CA LEU A 923 -8.25 9.14 22.52
C LEU A 923 -9.20 9.13 23.74
N PHE A 924 -9.16 8.08 24.57
CA PHE A 924 -10.12 7.88 25.67
C PHE A 924 -9.53 7.79 27.09
N PHE A 925 -8.22 7.65 27.27
CA PHE A 925 -7.63 7.34 28.59
C PHE A 925 -6.81 8.47 29.22
N ASN A 926 -6.36 9.45 28.44
CA ASN A 926 -5.94 10.76 28.99
C ASN A 926 -7.15 11.66 29.32
N THR A 927 -8.37 11.15 29.17
CA THR A 927 -9.60 11.93 29.27
C THR A 927 -10.47 11.44 30.43
N ARG A 928 -11.15 12.38 31.11
CA ARG A 928 -12.03 12.11 32.26
C ARG A 928 -13.40 11.55 31.83
N PHE A 929 -13.47 10.70 30.79
CA PHE A 929 -14.74 10.07 30.43
C PHE A 929 -15.18 9.09 31.53
N GLN A 930 -16.48 8.99 31.79
CA GLN A 930 -16.97 8.05 32.79
C GLN A 930 -16.81 6.62 32.27
N MET A 931 -15.88 5.87 32.87
CA MET A 931 -15.64 4.46 32.58
C MET A 931 -16.47 3.59 33.54
N LYS A 932 -17.30 2.68 32.99
CA LYS A 932 -18.00 1.66 33.78
C LYS A 932 -17.35 0.29 33.58
N SER A 933 -16.62 -0.17 34.60
CA SER A 933 -15.97 -1.50 34.63
C SER A 933 -16.64 -2.52 35.56
N LYS A 934 -17.64 -2.10 36.36
CA LYS A 934 -18.35 -3.00 37.29
C LYS A 934 -19.43 -3.81 36.56
N LEU A 935 -19.36 -5.13 36.70
CA LEU A 935 -20.40 -6.05 36.25
C LEU A 935 -21.74 -5.73 36.90
N PRO A 936 -22.85 -5.70 36.14
CA PRO A 936 -24.16 -5.77 36.74
C PRO A 936 -24.43 -7.17 37.32
N ALA A 937 -25.27 -7.23 38.36
CA ALA A 937 -25.84 -8.49 38.79
C ALA A 937 -26.62 -9.12 37.61
N PHE A 938 -26.27 -10.35 37.25
CA PHE A 938 -26.88 -11.08 36.15
C PHE A 938 -28.37 -11.30 36.49
N ASN A 939 -29.29 -10.68 35.72
CA ASN A 939 -30.72 -10.89 35.93
C ASN A 939 -31.12 -12.17 35.20
N VAL A 940 -31.16 -13.26 35.94
CA VAL A 940 -31.64 -14.54 35.42
C VAL A 940 -33.16 -14.39 35.25
N GLY A 941 -33.60 -14.15 34.01
CA GLY A 941 -35.02 -14.04 33.69
C GLY A 941 -35.80 -15.29 34.10
N ASP A 942 -37.13 -15.23 34.08
CA ASP A 942 -37.99 -16.23 34.74
C ASP A 942 -37.65 -17.69 34.39
N LYS A 943 -37.35 -17.99 33.11
CA LYS A 943 -36.92 -19.33 32.67
C LYS A 943 -35.60 -19.79 33.30
N GLY A 944 -34.61 -18.91 33.35
CA GLY A 944 -33.34 -19.25 33.97
C GLY A 944 -33.46 -19.33 35.50
N ARG A 945 -34.40 -18.57 36.10
CA ARG A 945 -34.69 -18.67 37.53
C ARG A 945 -35.32 -20.03 37.85
N SER A 946 -36.26 -20.50 37.02
CA SER A 946 -36.77 -21.88 37.13
C SER A 946 -35.68 -22.93 36.94
N SER A 947 -34.71 -22.71 36.04
CA SER A 947 -33.55 -23.60 35.90
C SER A 947 -32.63 -23.58 37.12
N ILE A 948 -32.42 -22.41 37.75
CA ILE A 948 -31.66 -22.30 39.00
C ILE A 948 -32.41 -22.96 40.14
N GLU A 949 -33.71 -22.70 40.29
CA GLU A 949 -34.57 -23.34 41.29
C GLU A 949 -34.59 -24.87 41.12
N TRP A 950 -34.63 -25.36 39.87
CA TRP A 950 -34.52 -26.77 39.56
C TRP A 950 -33.13 -27.32 39.91
N MET A 951 -32.05 -26.63 39.54
CA MET A 951 -30.68 -27.03 39.87
C MET A 951 -30.45 -27.03 41.39
N GLU A 952 -30.89 -26.01 42.11
CA GLU A 952 -30.83 -25.91 43.57
C GLU A 952 -31.65 -27.03 44.22
N GLY A 953 -32.83 -27.34 43.69
CA GLY A 953 -33.65 -28.47 44.12
C GLY A 953 -32.95 -29.81 43.91
N PHE A 954 -32.32 -30.01 42.74
CA PHE A 954 -31.59 -31.22 42.38
C PHE A 954 -30.34 -31.41 43.26
N PHE A 955 -29.49 -30.38 43.38
CA PHE A 955 -28.27 -30.45 44.20
C PHE A 955 -28.55 -30.50 45.70
N ALA A 956 -29.71 -30.01 46.16
CA ALA A 956 -30.17 -30.19 47.53
C ALA A 956 -30.84 -31.56 47.77
N GLY A 957 -30.90 -32.44 46.76
CA GLY A 957 -31.52 -33.77 46.86
C GLY A 957 -33.05 -33.74 47.01
N LYS A 958 -33.69 -32.62 46.65
CA LYS A 958 -35.15 -32.42 46.74
C LYS A 958 -35.90 -32.82 45.48
N LEU A 959 -35.17 -33.20 44.42
CA LEU A 959 -35.71 -33.68 43.16
C LEU A 959 -35.03 -35.02 42.84
N GLU A 960 -35.82 -36.10 42.82
CA GLU A 960 -35.40 -37.41 42.28
C GLU A 960 -35.76 -37.48 40.79
N PHE A 961 -34.98 -38.27 40.03
CA PHE A 961 -35.07 -38.36 38.57
C PHE A 961 -36.40 -38.91 38.06
#